data_AF-A0A7G8F2L0-F1
#
_entry.id   AF-A0A7G8F2L0-F1
#
_cell.length_a   1.000
_cell.length_b   1.000
_cell.length_c   1.000
_cell.angle_alpha   90.00
_cell.angle_beta   90.00
_cell.angle_gamma   90.00
#
_symmetry.space_group_name_H-M   'P 1'
#
loop_
_entity.id
_entity.type
_entity.pdbx_description
1 polymer ?
#
loop_
_entity_poly.entity_id
_entity_poly.type
_entity_poly.pdbx_seq_one_letter_code
_entity_poly.pdbx_strand_id
1 'polypeptide(L)'
;MVTAGSKVVVSDAVVTVNDANSTAITAKELSDIGAATTGTVTVTNAVAISGTESEVTAALVTGSSKVIAAKATATISGNTAITKLNAIAEKTDGVITATLAADSLENLDALNTASTDMITVTVNDADNAAVTAANLQALGLKTAGVVTVDNAVAITGSTSEVTGALFTPGSKVVAAKAKVTITGTPKISQLNTIANVTNGVVTATLAADTLANLGALNTASTDDITVTVNDNAGTAVTAANLSALGNKTVGKVTVSKAVEITGSNTELTAALVTAGSRVFLGGGSDDASVVLNDANGTSISATTLSNIGGQTNGTVTVTNAVAISGTESEVTAALVTSLSKVVAAKATATISGNPSITKLNAIAAETTGVITTTLAAGSLASFGSLATDSTDNIKITVNDADGTAVTATDLSALGGKTAGAVTVSKAVAITGTAAEVTAALVSGGSEVVASKATVTITGNPTVSQLNAIAAKTDGVITATLAPASIDDLKSLTTASTDNITVTINDAKGTGVTATDLSTLGGKTAGTVTVTNDVSITGSTSQLTAALITGNTKVVASKADLTISDALNLSQLKAFNAATDGSITLKDTTGPLTGSAADLIAAFAGDVTTHTGNVTITTGDLTTADITKIKAETTGNINGSAISKITGSANDIVTSVNGFNTKPTSFKAVITDIPTIDKFKSVSDLTTGSVEGSIKDSATALASTLKNLNPSQTDSLLGQATNIQLTGYSGTQDLTDLKDITSGTNFELLIDSSLNISNAQAAQLNKINKIIITGDNVNIGMSGDSFDPSKASSHFGALTEIEATGSNAAVNVSDNPGNVGSKIDLKGITSVSGLSSFDVKGDAGSNIIQLSSALTHSGIASVDLGSKDGVKDELILNSDISKFVNSGSLGYTTVTNFDVVKDDVGVFYGSENAISNGIYSTRYSNSFAINQDLLMIEEERVETLSTNTSNAYNTADKVKSKIAGVISGLSGTADRVLMVEHAYNENTELAEGYLFAASVKGISTSDLKASDSIEVASIARLVDTNIGDLSVRNMVNTKNSDLS
;
A
#
# COMPACT_ATOMS: atom_id res chain seq x y z
N MET A 1 97.48 90.22 74.15
CA MET A 1 98.31 90.47 75.37
C MET A 1 99.18 89.25 75.70
N VAL A 2 100.01 88.80 74.74
CA VAL A 2 100.74 87.52 74.85
C VAL A 2 102.10 87.61 74.15
N THR A 3 103.09 88.21 74.81
CA THR A 3 104.51 87.87 74.65
C THR A 3 105.16 87.98 76.04
N ALA A 4 106.03 87.02 76.35
CA ALA A 4 106.51 86.76 77.72
C ALA A 4 107.24 87.94 78.40
N GLY A 5 107.66 88.96 77.63
CA GLY A 5 108.33 90.16 78.16
C GLY A 5 107.40 91.28 78.65
N SER A 6 106.09 91.19 78.41
CA SER A 6 105.12 92.24 78.76
C SER A 6 103.76 91.66 79.18
N LYS A 7 103.79 90.51 79.84
CA LYS A 7 102.59 89.85 80.37
C LYS A 7 102.07 90.59 81.60
N VAL A 8 101.16 91.53 81.37
CA VAL A 8 100.25 92.01 82.42
C VAL A 8 99.25 90.89 82.70
N VAL A 9 99.39 90.24 83.85
CA VAL A 9 98.39 89.30 84.35
C VAL A 9 97.30 90.13 85.02
N VAL A 10 96.23 90.38 84.28
CA VAL A 10 95.02 90.98 84.84
C VAL A 10 94.15 89.82 85.32
N SER A 11 94.06 89.64 86.64
CA SER A 11 93.06 88.75 87.22
C SER A 11 91.68 89.37 86.98
N ASP A 12 90.84 88.63 86.28
CA ASP A 12 89.42 88.92 85.99
C ASP A 12 89.19 90.00 84.93
N ALA A 13 90.03 90.00 83.89
CA ALA A 13 89.77 90.80 82.70
C ALA A 13 88.45 90.39 82.04
N VAL A 14 87.51 91.32 82.03
CA VAL A 14 86.31 91.25 81.19
C VAL A 14 86.75 91.59 79.77
N VAL A 15 86.72 90.61 78.88
CA VAL A 15 87.06 90.82 77.46
C VAL A 15 85.77 90.92 76.67
N THR A 16 85.63 92.01 75.91
CA THR A 16 84.48 92.23 75.04
C THR A 16 84.95 92.17 73.58
N VAL A 17 84.38 91.26 72.80
CA VAL A 17 84.54 91.20 71.35
C VAL A 17 83.31 91.83 70.71
N ASN A 18 83.51 92.95 70.02
CA ASN A 18 82.43 93.78 69.46
C ASN A 18 82.51 93.91 67.93
N ASP A 19 83.09 92.91 67.25
CA ASP A 19 83.16 92.89 65.79
C ASP A 19 81.78 93.02 65.15
N ALA A 20 81.71 93.52 63.92
CA ALA A 20 80.44 93.65 63.22
C ALA A 20 79.74 92.28 63.06
N ASN A 21 78.41 92.29 62.98
CA ASN A 21 77.64 91.08 62.68
C ASN A 21 78.21 90.37 61.43
N SER A 22 78.21 89.04 61.45
CA SER A 22 78.74 88.15 60.41
C SER A 22 80.26 88.22 60.16
N THR A 23 81.02 88.98 60.96
CA THR A 23 82.50 88.91 60.92
C THR A 23 82.93 87.50 61.29
N ALA A 24 83.72 86.86 60.44
CA ALA A 24 84.15 85.49 60.64
C ALA A 24 85.23 85.40 61.72
N ILE A 25 85.10 84.43 62.62
CA ILE A 25 86.11 84.02 63.57
C ILE A 25 86.10 82.49 63.64
N THR A 26 87.26 81.86 63.74
CA THR A 26 87.26 80.41 63.95
C THR A 26 86.92 80.08 65.39
N ALA A 27 86.20 78.98 65.62
CA ALA A 27 85.85 78.52 66.97
C ALA A 27 87.11 78.27 67.80
N LYS A 28 88.16 77.75 67.16
CA LYS A 28 89.46 77.57 67.81
C LYS A 28 90.06 78.89 68.28
N GLU A 29 90.10 79.93 67.45
CA GLU A 29 90.58 81.26 67.86
C GLU A 29 89.77 81.81 69.04
N LEU A 30 88.45 81.66 69.00
CA LEU A 30 87.59 82.15 70.07
C LEU A 30 87.78 81.39 71.39
N SER A 31 87.96 80.06 71.33
CA SER A 31 88.30 79.23 72.50
C SER A 31 89.69 79.56 73.05
N ASP A 32 90.69 79.78 72.18
CA ASP A 32 92.05 80.16 72.56
C ASP A 32 92.07 81.54 73.25
N ILE A 33 91.28 82.51 72.77
CA ILE A 33 91.07 83.81 73.43
C ILE A 33 90.49 83.59 74.83
N GLY A 34 89.44 82.77 74.93
CA GLY A 34 88.80 82.41 76.20
C GLY A 34 89.72 81.71 77.21
N ALA A 35 90.52 80.76 76.76
CA ALA A 35 91.48 80.05 77.59
C ALA A 35 92.63 80.96 78.07
N ALA A 36 92.97 82.00 77.30
CA ALA A 36 93.99 82.98 77.66
C ALA A 36 93.52 83.99 78.73
N THR A 37 92.22 84.06 79.03
CA THR A 37 91.66 84.99 80.03
C THR A 37 91.30 84.26 81.32
N THR A 38 91.39 84.94 82.47
CA THR A 38 90.83 84.40 83.72
C THR A 38 89.34 84.73 83.88
N GLY A 39 88.88 85.88 83.34
CA GLY A 39 87.49 86.34 83.33
C GLY A 39 86.71 86.02 82.05
N THR A 40 85.42 86.36 82.05
CA THR A 40 84.45 86.07 80.98
C THR A 40 84.79 86.82 79.68
N VAL A 41 84.70 86.12 78.54
CA VAL A 41 84.79 86.71 77.20
C VAL A 41 83.38 86.86 76.63
N THR A 42 82.89 88.09 76.49
CA THR A 42 81.57 88.36 75.93
C THR A 42 81.67 88.82 74.49
N VAL A 43 81.05 88.08 73.58
CA VAL A 43 80.87 88.49 72.19
C VAL A 43 79.51 89.17 72.06
N THR A 44 79.51 90.49 71.84
CA THR A 44 78.28 91.29 71.96
C THR A 44 77.44 91.30 70.68
N ASN A 45 78.08 91.05 69.54
CA ASN A 45 77.48 91.12 68.21
C ASN A 45 77.36 89.72 67.59
N ALA A 46 76.57 89.60 66.53
CA ALA A 46 76.29 88.34 65.87
C ALA A 46 77.43 87.90 64.92
N VAL A 47 78.63 87.67 65.45
CA VAL A 47 79.79 87.20 64.68
C VAL A 47 79.55 85.78 64.12
N ALA A 48 80.31 85.39 63.10
CA ALA A 48 80.21 84.07 62.48
C ALA A 48 81.34 83.15 62.97
N ILE A 49 81.00 82.22 63.85
CA ILE A 49 81.91 81.21 64.38
C ILE A 49 81.94 80.02 63.44
N SER A 50 83.13 79.53 63.07
CA SER A 50 83.27 78.33 62.24
C SER A 50 84.33 77.36 62.75
N GLY A 51 84.09 76.04 62.66
CA GLY A 51 85.04 75.01 63.06
C GLY A 51 84.43 73.60 63.10
N THR A 52 85.19 72.60 63.54
CA THR A 52 84.69 71.24 63.80
C THR A 52 83.76 71.20 65.02
N GLU A 53 82.96 70.13 65.20
CA GLU A 53 82.10 69.96 66.39
C GLU A 53 82.88 70.17 67.70
N SER A 54 84.07 69.57 67.79
CA SER A 54 84.91 69.68 68.98
C SER A 54 85.40 71.10 69.21
N GLU A 55 85.76 71.83 68.16
CA GLU A 55 86.23 73.22 68.27
C GLU A 55 85.10 74.16 68.66
N VAL A 56 83.91 74.01 68.06
CA VAL A 56 82.73 74.83 68.39
C VAL A 56 82.22 74.54 69.80
N THR A 57 82.20 73.27 70.23
CA THR A 57 81.88 72.88 71.61
C THR A 57 82.92 73.42 72.60
N ALA A 58 84.21 73.34 72.26
CA ALA A 58 85.28 73.91 73.07
C ALA A 58 85.13 75.42 73.20
N ALA A 59 84.70 76.11 72.15
CA ALA A 59 84.52 77.56 72.14
C ALA A 59 83.27 78.02 72.91
N LEU A 60 82.13 77.37 72.72
CA LEU A 60 80.84 77.90 73.19
C LEU A 60 80.29 77.22 74.44
N VAL A 61 80.59 75.93 74.63
CA VAL A 61 79.93 75.09 75.64
C VAL A 61 80.86 74.83 76.83
N THR A 62 82.13 74.57 76.55
CA THR A 62 83.08 74.14 77.58
C THR A 62 83.39 75.30 78.52
N GLY A 63 83.10 75.14 79.81
CA GLY A 63 83.26 76.22 80.80
C GLY A 63 84.68 76.78 80.94
N SER A 64 85.71 76.02 80.53
CA SER A 64 87.09 76.49 80.48
C SER A 64 87.34 77.56 79.41
N SER A 65 86.48 77.68 78.39
CA SER A 65 86.55 78.77 77.41
C SER A 65 86.10 80.09 77.99
N LYS A 66 85.16 80.09 78.94
CA LYS A 66 84.59 81.32 79.53
C LYS A 66 83.96 82.26 78.49
N VAL A 67 83.74 81.80 77.27
CA VAL A 67 83.14 82.58 76.18
C VAL A 67 81.62 82.55 76.33
N ILE A 68 81.02 83.72 76.18
CA ILE A 68 79.58 83.90 76.06
C ILE A 68 79.37 84.61 74.73
N ALA A 69 78.94 83.87 73.71
CA ALA A 69 78.67 84.40 72.37
C ALA A 69 77.20 84.18 71.99
N ALA A 70 76.33 84.71 72.85
CA ALA A 70 74.89 84.44 72.81
C ALA A 70 74.21 84.87 71.50
N LYS A 71 74.82 85.73 70.67
CA LYS A 71 74.24 86.16 69.38
C LYS A 71 74.97 85.59 68.16
N ALA A 72 76.04 84.81 68.36
CA ALA A 72 76.93 84.41 67.29
C ALA A 72 76.32 83.28 66.43
N THR A 73 76.40 83.41 65.12
CA THR A 73 76.09 82.28 64.23
C THR A 73 77.20 81.23 64.34
N ALA A 74 76.87 79.94 64.26
CA ALA A 74 77.86 78.86 64.39
C ALA A 74 77.78 77.92 63.20
N THR A 75 78.90 77.71 62.50
CA THR A 75 79.02 76.77 61.38
C THR A 75 79.91 75.60 61.79
N ILE A 76 79.34 74.41 61.84
CA ILE A 76 80.02 73.16 62.20
C ILE A 76 80.39 72.41 60.92
N SER A 77 81.68 72.16 60.71
CA SER A 77 82.15 71.31 59.61
C SER A 77 82.12 69.83 60.00
N GLY A 78 81.52 69.00 59.15
CA GLY A 78 81.39 67.54 59.35
C GLY A 78 80.09 67.12 60.04
N ASN A 79 79.92 65.81 60.26
CA ASN A 79 78.77 65.29 60.99
C ASN A 79 78.92 65.55 62.49
N THR A 80 77.83 65.94 63.15
CA THR A 80 77.79 66.19 64.59
C THR A 80 76.82 65.25 65.30
N ALA A 81 77.09 64.94 66.57
CA ALA A 81 76.19 64.22 67.45
C ALA A 81 75.10 65.16 68.01
N ILE A 82 73.86 64.68 68.08
CA ILE A 82 72.70 65.46 68.56
C ILE A 82 72.95 66.10 69.93
N THR A 83 73.55 65.35 70.87
CA THR A 83 73.83 65.83 72.23
C THR A 83 74.79 67.02 72.25
N LYS A 84 75.75 67.06 71.32
CA LYS A 84 76.73 68.15 71.20
C LYS A 84 76.11 69.36 70.50
N LEU A 85 75.35 69.11 69.43
CA LEU A 85 74.64 70.16 68.71
C LEU A 85 73.62 70.88 69.61
N ASN A 86 72.81 70.14 70.39
CA ASN A 86 71.88 70.72 71.36
C ASN A 86 72.60 71.58 72.41
N ALA A 87 73.73 71.09 72.93
CA ALA A 87 74.52 71.83 73.90
C ALA A 87 75.10 73.14 73.32
N ILE A 88 75.41 73.17 72.02
CA ILE A 88 75.81 74.39 71.30
C ILE A 88 74.62 75.33 71.11
N ALA A 89 73.45 74.80 70.74
CA ALA A 89 72.21 75.56 70.56
C ALA A 89 71.77 76.29 71.84
N GLU A 90 71.97 75.70 73.02
CA GLU A 90 71.71 76.37 74.31
C GLU A 90 72.63 77.58 74.59
N LYS A 91 73.73 77.73 73.84
CA LYS A 91 74.74 78.78 74.07
C LYS A 91 74.66 79.92 73.07
N THR A 92 73.85 79.81 72.02
CA THR A 92 73.68 80.87 71.04
C THR A 92 72.25 80.97 70.52
N ASP A 93 71.75 82.21 70.43
CA ASP A 93 70.53 82.61 69.75
C ASP A 93 70.78 82.87 68.24
N GLY A 94 72.03 82.79 67.78
CA GLY A 94 72.41 82.94 66.37
C GLY A 94 72.22 81.63 65.59
N VAL A 95 71.95 81.76 64.28
CA VAL A 95 71.72 80.62 63.38
C VAL A 95 72.89 79.63 63.40
N ILE A 96 72.59 78.35 63.64
CA ILE A 96 73.54 77.24 63.55
C ILE A 96 73.44 76.59 62.17
N THR A 97 74.58 76.32 61.54
CA THR A 97 74.68 75.53 60.31
C THR A 97 75.46 74.25 60.61
N ALA A 98 74.84 73.08 60.48
CA ALA A 98 75.47 71.78 60.75
C ALA A 98 74.86 70.64 59.94
N THR A 99 75.48 69.47 59.98
CA THR A 99 74.96 68.23 59.37
C THR A 99 74.97 67.11 60.43
N LEU A 100 73.88 66.37 60.58
CA LEU A 100 73.83 65.17 61.43
C LEU A 100 74.25 63.93 60.64
N ALA A 101 74.72 62.88 61.33
CA ALA A 101 74.82 61.55 60.72
C ALA A 101 73.43 60.99 60.45
N ALA A 102 73.30 60.11 59.44
CA ALA A 102 72.03 59.44 59.15
C ALA A 102 71.65 58.50 60.30
N ASP A 103 70.41 58.58 60.78
CA ASP A 103 69.95 57.84 61.96
C ASP A 103 68.43 57.59 61.90
N SER A 104 67.86 56.83 62.84
CA SER A 104 66.41 56.61 62.93
C SER A 104 65.67 57.88 63.37
N LEU A 105 64.42 58.02 62.98
CA LEU A 105 63.56 59.14 63.40
C LEU A 105 63.41 59.20 64.93
N GLU A 106 63.39 58.05 65.59
CA GLU A 106 63.33 57.95 67.06
C GLU A 106 64.55 58.61 67.71
N ASN A 107 65.76 58.35 67.19
CA ASN A 107 66.98 58.97 67.70
C ASN A 107 67.04 60.47 67.36
N LEU A 108 66.60 60.84 66.15
CA LEU A 108 66.61 62.22 65.66
C LEU A 108 65.62 63.13 66.42
N ASP A 109 64.57 62.58 67.04
CA ASP A 109 63.63 63.38 67.84
C ASP A 109 64.29 64.02 69.08
N ALA A 110 65.45 63.52 69.53
CA ALA A 110 66.22 64.17 70.58
C ALA A 110 66.80 65.54 70.16
N LEU A 111 66.75 65.92 68.88
CA LEU A 111 67.21 67.23 68.40
C LEU A 111 66.41 68.37 69.03
N ASN A 112 67.10 69.40 69.51
CA ASN A 112 66.52 70.57 70.17
C ASN A 112 67.29 71.84 69.73
N THR A 113 67.02 72.27 68.50
CA THR A 113 67.59 73.45 67.84
C THR A 113 66.50 74.46 67.50
N ALA A 114 66.88 75.71 67.24
CA ALA A 114 65.93 76.73 66.82
C ALA A 114 65.46 76.44 65.39
N SER A 115 64.20 76.78 65.07
CA SER A 115 63.66 76.58 63.71
C SER A 115 64.37 77.41 62.64
N THR A 116 65.19 78.40 63.04
CA THR A 116 66.07 79.18 62.16
C THR A 116 67.39 78.48 61.82
N ASP A 117 67.75 77.39 62.51
CA ASP A 117 69.03 76.71 62.36
C ASP A 117 69.07 75.86 61.10
N MET A 118 70.09 76.03 60.25
CA MET A 118 70.28 75.25 59.03
C MET A 118 70.96 73.90 59.31
N ILE A 119 70.19 72.94 59.84
CA ILE A 119 70.65 71.57 60.12
C ILE A 119 70.23 70.63 58.99
N THR A 120 71.21 69.99 58.33
CA THR A 120 70.94 68.92 57.36
C THR A 120 70.79 67.59 58.09
N VAL A 121 69.65 66.91 57.89
CA VAL A 121 69.29 65.67 58.60
C VAL A 121 68.93 64.58 57.60
N THR A 122 69.36 63.35 57.87
CA THR A 122 68.97 62.16 57.09
C THR A 122 68.33 61.12 58.02
N VAL A 123 67.07 60.79 57.76
CA VAL A 123 66.31 59.73 58.43
C VAL A 123 66.53 58.42 57.65
N ASN A 124 67.03 57.39 58.34
CA ASN A 124 67.44 56.10 57.76
C ASN A 124 66.78 54.90 58.46
N ASP A 125 65.51 55.03 58.85
CA ASP A 125 64.71 53.88 59.28
C ASP A 125 64.61 52.84 58.15
N ALA A 126 64.45 51.56 58.49
CA ALA A 126 64.36 50.49 57.51
C ALA A 126 63.14 50.65 56.58
N ASP A 127 63.19 50.06 55.38
CA ASP A 127 62.03 49.98 54.50
C ASP A 127 60.80 49.44 55.26
N ASN A 128 59.63 50.02 55.00
CA ASN A 128 58.37 49.71 55.68
C ASN A 128 58.31 49.97 57.19
N ALA A 129 59.35 50.54 57.81
CA ALA A 129 59.28 50.97 59.21
C ALA A 129 58.15 51.99 59.42
N ALA A 130 57.38 51.83 60.49
CA ALA A 130 56.25 52.70 60.80
C ALA A 130 56.75 54.04 61.33
N VAL A 131 56.53 55.09 60.54
CA VAL A 131 56.91 56.46 60.87
C VAL A 131 55.66 57.32 60.88
N THR A 132 55.45 58.17 61.88
CA THR A 132 54.31 59.09 61.87
C THR A 132 54.66 60.41 61.18
N ALA A 133 53.73 60.94 60.39
CA ALA A 133 53.91 62.24 59.75
C ALA A 133 54.07 63.37 60.77
N ALA A 134 53.41 63.28 61.92
CA ALA A 134 53.57 64.23 63.03
C ALA A 134 55.02 64.29 63.53
N ASN A 135 55.69 63.15 63.70
CA ASN A 135 57.08 63.10 64.16
C ASN A 135 58.04 63.66 63.10
N LEU A 136 57.82 63.35 61.82
CA LEU A 136 58.60 63.94 60.72
C LEU A 136 58.41 65.45 60.63
N GLN A 137 57.19 65.94 60.84
CA GLN A 137 56.91 67.38 60.90
C GLN A 137 57.62 68.03 62.09
N ALA A 138 57.54 67.43 63.28
CA ALA A 138 58.21 67.92 64.47
C ALA A 138 59.74 68.00 64.27
N LEU A 139 60.34 66.98 63.65
CA LEU A 139 61.74 67.00 63.26
C LEU A 139 62.05 68.11 62.23
N GLY A 140 61.20 68.26 61.22
CA GLY A 140 61.33 69.32 60.21
C GLY A 140 61.25 70.73 60.80
N LEU A 141 60.44 70.95 61.85
CA LEU A 141 60.33 72.26 62.52
C LEU A 141 61.51 72.60 63.43
N LYS A 142 62.35 71.62 63.78
CA LYS A 142 63.58 71.82 64.54
C LYS A 142 64.73 72.37 63.67
N THR A 143 64.54 72.53 62.35
CA THR A 143 65.60 72.98 61.43
C THR A 143 65.06 73.75 60.21
N ALA A 144 65.76 74.81 59.78
CA ALA A 144 65.61 75.48 58.49
C ALA A 144 66.34 74.74 57.33
N GLY A 145 67.15 73.73 57.64
CA GLY A 145 67.84 72.84 56.70
C GLY A 145 66.92 71.77 56.11
N VAL A 146 67.48 70.87 55.29
CA VAL A 146 66.71 69.80 54.63
C VAL A 146 66.72 68.54 55.50
N VAL A 147 65.54 67.94 55.69
CA VAL A 147 65.38 66.61 56.29
C VAL A 147 65.11 65.62 55.15
N THR A 148 65.97 64.63 54.93
CA THR A 148 65.79 63.64 53.87
C THR A 148 65.44 62.29 54.47
N VAL A 149 64.45 61.59 53.91
CA VAL A 149 64.13 60.19 54.26
C VAL A 149 64.62 59.30 53.12
N ASP A 150 65.66 58.50 53.37
CA ASP A 150 66.41 57.80 52.30
C ASP A 150 65.78 56.47 51.85
N ASN A 151 65.04 55.83 52.76
CA ASN A 151 64.45 54.50 52.60
C ASN A 151 62.94 54.55 52.38
N ALA A 152 62.36 53.44 51.93
CA ALA A 152 60.92 53.30 51.66
C ALA A 152 60.11 53.03 52.94
N VAL A 153 60.26 53.90 53.94
CA VAL A 153 59.53 53.84 55.21
C VAL A 153 58.01 53.98 55.00
N ALA A 154 57.21 53.60 55.98
CA ALA A 154 55.75 53.71 55.96
C ALA A 154 55.29 54.92 56.79
N ILE A 155 55.12 56.06 56.12
CA ILE A 155 54.63 57.30 56.74
C ILE A 155 53.11 57.20 56.94
N THR A 156 52.64 57.32 58.18
CA THR A 156 51.20 57.33 58.51
C THR A 156 50.81 58.62 59.21
N GLY A 157 49.68 59.22 58.83
CA GLY A 157 49.13 60.39 59.52
C GLY A 157 47.85 60.92 58.89
N SER A 158 47.23 61.89 59.54
CA SER A 158 46.11 62.65 58.97
C SER A 158 46.59 63.48 57.77
N THR A 159 45.66 63.91 56.91
CA THR A 159 45.98 64.77 55.75
C THR A 159 46.77 66.02 56.14
N SER A 160 46.43 66.62 57.29
CA SER A 160 47.11 67.80 57.81
C SER A 160 48.52 67.49 58.28
N GLU A 161 48.75 66.36 58.95
CA GLU A 161 50.08 65.95 59.41
C GLU A 161 50.99 65.57 58.24
N VAL A 162 50.48 64.84 57.25
CA VAL A 162 51.25 64.44 56.05
C VAL A 162 51.60 65.65 55.19
N THR A 163 50.64 66.54 54.91
CA THR A 163 50.92 67.81 54.22
C THR A 163 51.85 68.69 55.06
N GLY A 164 51.63 68.68 56.38
CA GLY A 164 52.45 69.30 57.41
C GLY A 164 53.94 68.94 57.28
N ALA A 165 54.20 67.64 57.24
CA ALA A 165 55.54 67.08 57.15
C ALA A 165 56.19 67.32 55.78
N LEU A 166 55.47 67.04 54.68
CA LEU A 166 56.07 66.91 53.35
C LEU A 166 55.95 68.16 52.46
N PHE A 167 55.10 69.13 52.80
CA PHE A 167 54.78 70.26 51.91
C PHE A 167 54.80 71.64 52.56
N THR A 168 54.62 71.75 53.88
CA THR A 168 54.58 73.06 54.55
C THR A 168 55.89 73.82 54.35
N PRO A 169 55.86 75.07 53.85
CA PRO A 169 57.03 75.94 53.84
C PRO A 169 57.51 76.19 55.28
N GLY A 170 58.54 75.45 55.71
CA GLY A 170 59.06 75.44 57.08
C GLY A 170 59.63 74.08 57.49
N SER A 171 59.00 72.99 57.06
CA SER A 171 59.45 71.61 57.26
C SER A 171 59.94 71.06 55.92
N LYS A 172 61.23 71.23 55.60
CA LYS A 172 61.81 70.76 54.31
C LYS A 172 62.06 69.24 54.33
N VAL A 173 61.02 68.44 54.57
CA VAL A 173 61.14 66.97 54.57
C VAL A 173 60.99 66.44 53.15
N VAL A 174 62.00 65.76 52.64
CA VAL A 174 62.01 65.10 51.33
C VAL A 174 61.94 63.59 51.54
N ALA A 175 60.82 62.96 51.18
CA ALA A 175 60.56 61.53 51.41
C ALA A 175 60.21 60.78 50.11
N ALA A 176 61.06 60.91 49.09
CA ALA A 176 60.76 60.51 47.71
C ALA A 176 60.48 59.02 47.50
N LYS A 177 60.85 58.13 48.41
CA LYS A 177 60.61 56.67 48.30
C LYS A 177 59.57 56.15 49.29
N ALA A 178 59.09 56.99 50.19
CA ALA A 178 58.27 56.56 51.32
C ALA A 178 56.88 56.14 50.88
N LYS A 179 56.35 55.07 51.46
CA LYS A 179 54.93 54.72 51.36
C LYS A 179 54.16 55.66 52.28
N VAL A 180 53.05 56.22 51.80
CA VAL A 180 52.29 57.23 52.55
C VAL A 180 50.87 56.76 52.77
N THR A 181 50.50 56.52 54.02
CA THR A 181 49.15 56.15 54.44
C THR A 181 48.46 57.35 55.09
N ILE A 182 47.38 57.81 54.47
CA ILE A 182 46.58 58.93 54.98
C ILE A 182 45.38 58.37 55.74
N THR A 183 45.30 58.64 57.04
CA THR A 183 44.24 58.12 57.92
C THR A 183 42.94 58.92 57.88
N GLY A 184 42.96 60.11 57.26
CA GLY A 184 41.77 60.96 57.05
C GLY A 184 41.23 60.92 55.61
N THR A 185 40.28 61.80 55.30
CA THR A 185 39.71 61.98 53.96
C THR A 185 40.33 63.19 53.25
N PRO A 186 41.43 63.02 52.48
CA PRO A 186 42.06 64.15 51.79
C PRO A 186 41.15 64.70 50.68
N LYS A 187 41.29 66.00 50.37
CA LYS A 187 40.80 66.54 49.09
C LYS A 187 41.68 66.02 47.95
N ILE A 188 41.11 65.88 46.74
CA ILE A 188 41.85 65.41 45.55
C ILE A 188 43.12 66.24 45.30
N SER A 189 43.05 67.57 45.46
CA SER A 189 44.22 68.44 45.31
C SER A 189 45.33 68.17 46.34
N GLN A 190 44.97 67.84 47.58
CA GLN A 190 45.93 67.47 48.62
C GLN A 190 46.57 66.12 48.32
N LEU A 191 45.76 65.14 47.92
CA LEU A 191 46.24 63.80 47.57
C LEU A 191 47.19 63.85 46.36
N ASN A 192 46.82 64.58 45.29
CA ASN A 192 47.70 64.77 44.12
C ASN A 192 49.02 65.46 44.50
N THR A 193 48.99 66.40 45.43
CA THR A 193 50.21 67.07 45.93
C THR A 193 51.10 66.08 46.67
N ILE A 194 50.52 65.22 47.50
CA ILE A 194 51.23 64.16 48.25
C ILE A 194 51.79 63.10 47.30
N ALA A 195 51.00 62.64 46.32
CA ALA A 195 51.43 61.66 45.33
C ALA A 195 52.58 62.17 44.44
N ASN A 196 52.67 63.50 44.20
CA ASN A 196 53.76 64.08 43.42
C ASN A 196 55.11 64.17 44.17
N VAL A 197 55.12 64.05 45.50
CA VAL A 197 56.36 64.15 46.31
C VAL A 197 56.93 62.80 46.74
N THR A 198 56.24 61.70 46.42
CA THR A 198 56.73 60.34 46.66
C THR A 198 56.52 59.44 45.45
N ASN A 199 57.46 58.54 45.22
CA ASN A 199 57.36 57.43 44.26
C ASN A 199 56.92 56.13 44.95
N GLY A 200 56.75 56.13 46.28
CA GLY A 200 56.18 55.01 47.02
C GLY A 200 54.65 54.98 46.92
N VAL A 201 54.05 53.82 47.21
CA VAL A 201 52.59 53.65 47.18
C VAL A 201 51.92 54.61 48.16
N VAL A 202 50.95 55.36 47.67
CA VAL A 202 50.06 56.17 48.48
C VAL A 202 48.79 55.37 48.79
N THR A 203 48.43 55.26 50.07
CA THR A 203 47.20 54.62 50.54
C THR A 203 46.28 55.68 51.16
N ALA A 204 45.09 55.85 50.60
CA ALA A 204 44.11 56.82 51.12
C ALA A 204 42.67 56.44 50.77
N THR A 205 41.71 57.03 51.50
CA THR A 205 40.29 56.94 51.18
C THR A 205 39.75 58.32 50.88
N LEU A 206 39.27 58.54 49.66
CA LEU A 206 38.62 59.81 49.29
C LEU A 206 37.18 59.85 49.79
N ALA A 207 36.68 61.07 50.04
CA ALA A 207 35.25 61.28 50.23
C ALA A 207 34.49 60.94 48.93
N ALA A 208 33.25 60.47 49.08
CA ALA A 208 32.40 60.16 47.93
C ALA A 208 32.10 61.43 47.12
N ASP A 209 32.35 61.42 45.82
CA ASP A 209 32.25 62.60 44.95
C ASP A 209 31.81 62.20 43.52
N THR A 210 31.49 63.17 42.69
CA THR A 210 31.12 62.97 41.28
C THR A 210 32.30 62.45 40.46
N LEU A 211 32.03 61.64 39.43
CA LEU A 211 33.05 61.12 38.51
C LEU A 211 33.85 62.25 37.85
N ALA A 212 33.20 63.38 37.55
CA ALA A 212 33.85 64.56 37.00
C ALA A 212 34.94 65.11 37.92
N ASN A 213 34.65 65.22 39.23
CA ASN A 213 35.64 65.68 40.21
C ASN A 213 36.74 64.63 40.42
N LEU A 214 36.36 63.35 40.57
CA LEU A 214 37.29 62.23 40.75
C LEU A 214 38.24 62.04 39.56
N GLY A 215 37.82 62.42 38.35
CA GLY A 215 38.67 62.42 37.15
C GLY A 215 39.92 63.29 37.27
N ALA A 216 39.92 64.28 38.18
CA ALA A 216 41.09 65.11 38.48
C ALA A 216 42.16 64.40 39.33
N LEU A 217 41.91 63.18 39.81
CA LEU A 217 42.89 62.36 40.52
C LEU A 217 44.11 62.11 39.62
N ASN A 218 45.32 62.33 40.13
CA ASN A 218 46.58 62.15 39.42
C ASN A 218 47.56 61.39 40.31
N THR A 219 47.31 60.08 40.42
CA THR A 219 48.07 59.12 41.22
C THR A 219 48.71 58.08 40.31
N ALA A 220 49.73 57.37 40.81
CA ALA A 220 50.29 56.23 40.10
C ALA A 220 49.27 55.09 40.10
N SER A 221 49.25 54.26 39.05
CA SER A 221 48.36 53.10 38.97
C SER A 221 48.64 52.04 40.05
N THR A 222 49.74 52.17 40.79
CA THR A 222 50.11 51.32 41.94
C THR A 222 49.57 51.83 43.27
N ASP A 223 49.01 53.05 43.31
CA ASP A 223 48.49 53.66 44.54
C ASP A 223 47.19 52.97 44.98
N ASP A 224 47.03 52.77 46.29
CA ASP A 224 45.87 52.10 46.90
C ASP A 224 44.88 53.15 47.42
N ILE A 225 44.16 53.76 46.48
CA ILE A 225 43.18 54.79 46.74
C ILE A 225 41.78 54.19 46.66
N THR A 226 41.08 54.15 47.79
CA THR A 226 39.65 53.77 47.83
C THR A 226 38.81 54.96 47.38
N VAL A 227 37.98 54.75 46.34
CA VAL A 227 37.20 55.80 45.69
C VAL A 227 35.73 55.41 45.60
N THR A 228 34.84 56.35 45.90
CA THR A 228 33.40 56.18 45.77
C THR A 228 32.82 57.24 44.84
N VAL A 229 32.34 56.82 43.67
CA VAL A 229 31.62 57.65 42.68
C VAL A 229 30.17 57.83 43.13
N ASN A 230 29.74 59.08 43.29
CA ASN A 230 28.50 59.47 43.97
C ASN A 230 27.65 60.46 43.16
N ASP A 231 27.77 60.44 41.82
CA ASP A 231 26.88 61.18 40.93
C ASP A 231 25.40 60.90 41.23
N ASN A 232 24.54 61.87 40.94
CA ASN A 232 23.12 61.73 41.22
C ASN A 232 22.53 60.55 40.43
N ALA A 233 21.53 59.87 41.02
CA ALA A 233 20.82 58.81 40.32
C ALA A 233 20.28 59.32 38.97
N GLY A 234 20.40 58.51 37.92
CA GLY A 234 20.07 58.86 36.54
C GLY A 234 21.09 59.74 35.81
N THR A 235 22.21 60.11 36.43
CA THR A 235 23.29 60.83 35.73
C THR A 235 23.99 59.86 34.78
N ALA A 236 24.13 60.26 33.51
CA ALA A 236 24.88 59.50 32.53
C ALA A 236 26.39 59.61 32.80
N VAL A 237 27.04 58.48 33.05
CA VAL A 237 28.49 58.32 33.18
C VAL A 237 29.00 57.39 32.08
N THR A 238 30.17 57.66 31.54
CA THR A 238 30.72 56.82 30.48
C THR A 238 31.62 55.72 31.07
N ALA A 239 31.52 54.51 30.52
CA ALA A 239 32.36 53.38 30.92
C ALA A 239 33.86 53.66 30.66
N ALA A 240 34.18 54.43 29.60
CA ALA A 240 35.54 54.90 29.34
C ALA A 240 36.10 55.73 30.50
N ASN A 241 35.32 56.65 31.07
CA ASN A 241 35.76 57.46 32.20
C ASN A 241 35.87 56.64 33.49
N LEU A 242 34.97 55.68 33.72
CA LEU A 242 35.04 54.77 34.86
C LEU A 242 36.27 53.86 34.80
N SER A 243 36.56 53.26 33.64
CA SER A 243 37.79 52.46 33.46
C SER A 243 39.06 53.31 33.57
N ALA A 244 39.04 54.56 33.08
CA ALA A 244 40.15 55.50 33.27
C ALA A 244 40.38 55.84 34.76
N LEU A 245 39.31 55.99 35.55
CA LEU A 245 39.40 56.17 37.00
C LEU A 245 39.90 54.90 37.70
N GLY A 246 39.39 53.73 37.31
CA GLY A 246 39.87 52.43 37.79
C GLY A 246 41.36 52.23 37.57
N ASN A 247 41.89 52.66 36.41
CA ASN A 247 43.32 52.58 36.11
C ASN A 247 44.22 53.52 36.94
N LYS A 248 43.65 54.48 37.70
CA LYS A 248 44.43 55.40 38.55
C LYS A 248 44.71 54.85 39.95
N THR A 249 44.19 53.67 40.30
CA THR A 249 44.32 53.09 41.64
C THR A 249 44.18 51.56 41.62
N VAL A 250 44.92 50.85 42.48
CA VAL A 250 44.64 49.43 42.78
C VAL A 250 43.57 49.27 43.87
N GLY A 251 43.23 50.36 44.54
CA GLY A 251 42.20 50.42 45.56
C GLY A 251 40.80 50.27 44.98
N LYS A 252 39.84 49.92 45.83
CA LYS A 252 38.47 49.65 45.40
C LYS A 252 37.79 50.93 44.89
N VAL A 253 37.38 50.93 43.62
CA VAL A 253 36.51 51.97 43.04
C VAL A 253 35.07 51.47 43.04
N THR A 254 34.16 52.20 43.69
CA THR A 254 32.74 51.82 43.80
C THR A 254 31.83 52.92 43.28
N VAL A 255 30.78 52.57 42.53
CA VAL A 255 29.66 53.47 42.21
C VAL A 255 28.56 53.27 43.25
N SER A 256 28.23 54.30 44.04
CA SER A 256 27.35 54.17 45.21
C SER A 256 25.88 54.51 44.98
N LYS A 257 25.50 54.95 43.78
CA LYS A 257 24.13 55.37 43.42
C LYS A 257 23.73 54.79 42.07
N ALA A 258 22.42 54.76 41.80
CA ALA A 258 21.79 54.34 40.55
C ALA A 258 22.09 55.29 39.36
N VAL A 259 23.34 55.41 38.94
CA VAL A 259 23.74 56.15 37.73
C VAL A 259 23.44 55.35 36.47
N GLU A 260 23.48 55.99 35.31
CA GLU A 260 23.40 55.31 34.01
C GLU A 260 24.82 55.19 33.41
N ILE A 261 25.32 53.98 33.22
CA ILE A 261 26.67 53.72 32.69
C ILE A 261 26.56 53.39 31.20
N THR A 262 27.03 54.28 30.34
CA THR A 262 26.99 54.08 28.87
C THR A 262 28.37 53.77 28.30
N GLY A 263 28.46 52.81 27.37
CA GLY A 263 29.67 52.53 26.60
C GLY A 263 29.52 51.39 25.61
N SER A 264 30.55 51.17 24.80
CA SER A 264 30.68 49.98 23.95
C SER A 264 31.00 48.73 24.77
N ASN A 265 30.83 47.54 24.19
CA ASN A 265 31.14 46.27 24.85
C ASN A 265 32.58 46.23 25.38
N THR A 266 33.53 46.84 24.67
CA THR A 266 34.93 46.89 25.08
C THR A 266 35.14 47.82 26.26
N GLU A 267 34.53 49.01 26.24
CA GLU A 267 34.63 49.98 27.34
C GLU A 267 33.95 49.47 28.61
N LEU A 268 32.77 48.84 28.49
CA LEU A 268 32.05 48.26 29.61
C LEU A 268 32.75 47.03 30.19
N THR A 269 33.33 46.17 29.34
CA THR A 269 34.16 45.05 29.81
C THR A 269 35.36 45.58 30.60
N ALA A 270 36.05 46.59 30.06
CA ALA A 270 37.17 47.23 30.76
C ALA A 270 36.73 47.83 32.10
N ALA A 271 35.61 48.55 32.13
CA ALA A 271 35.15 49.24 33.33
C ALA A 271 34.57 48.30 34.41
N LEU A 272 33.86 47.23 34.04
CA LEU A 272 33.09 46.43 35.01
C LEU A 272 33.65 45.03 35.25
N VAL A 273 34.41 44.47 34.30
CA VAL A 273 34.84 43.07 34.31
C VAL A 273 36.35 42.94 34.49
N THR A 274 37.16 43.75 33.80
CA THR A 274 38.62 43.62 33.77
C THR A 274 39.27 44.00 35.11
N ALA A 275 39.87 43.04 35.82
CA ALA A 275 40.37 43.19 37.20
C ALA A 275 41.23 44.43 37.50
N GLY A 276 42.06 44.90 36.56
CA GLY A 276 42.95 46.06 36.77
C GLY A 276 42.28 47.43 36.61
N SER A 277 41.12 47.51 35.96
CA SER A 277 40.35 48.75 35.73
C SER A 277 38.92 48.65 36.25
N ARG A 278 38.64 47.58 37.01
CA ARG A 278 37.29 47.21 37.43
C ARG A 278 36.76 48.18 38.47
N VAL A 279 35.57 48.67 38.19
CA VAL A 279 34.72 49.47 39.05
C VAL A 279 33.56 48.59 39.53
N PHE A 280 33.34 48.59 40.84
CA PHE A 280 32.28 47.83 41.48
C PHE A 280 30.99 48.65 41.53
N LEU A 281 29.87 48.03 41.18
CA LEU A 281 28.55 48.63 41.35
C LEU A 281 28.05 48.27 42.75
N GLY A 282 27.51 49.25 43.48
CA GLY A 282 27.15 49.07 44.88
C GLY A 282 25.89 48.24 45.05
N GLY A 283 26.04 46.90 45.18
CA GLY A 283 24.99 45.87 45.14
C GLY A 283 23.78 46.00 46.09
N GLY A 284 22.96 47.03 45.88
CA GLY A 284 21.69 47.30 46.55
C GLY A 284 20.52 47.26 45.56
N SER A 285 19.33 47.65 46.01
CA SER A 285 18.14 47.77 45.14
C SER A 285 18.20 48.95 44.16
N ASP A 286 19.19 49.84 44.32
CA ASP A 286 19.41 51.06 43.54
C ASP A 286 20.68 50.94 42.68
N ASP A 287 20.89 49.77 42.06
CA ASP A 287 22.06 49.51 41.22
C ASP A 287 22.05 50.33 39.92
N ALA A 288 23.25 50.62 39.41
CA ALA A 288 23.43 51.37 38.18
C ALA A 288 22.81 50.65 36.97
N SER A 289 22.10 51.39 36.13
CA SER A 289 21.66 50.89 34.83
C SER A 289 22.84 50.95 33.86
N VAL A 290 23.03 49.90 33.06
CA VAL A 290 24.12 49.80 32.10
C VAL A 290 23.56 49.82 30.68
N VAL A 291 24.10 50.67 29.83
CA VAL A 291 23.65 50.88 28.45
C VAL A 291 24.79 50.57 27.48
N LEU A 292 24.63 49.50 26.70
CA LEU A 292 25.50 49.17 25.58
C LEU A 292 25.06 49.94 24.33
N ASN A 293 26.01 50.64 23.71
CA ASN A 293 25.77 51.51 22.55
C ASN A 293 26.54 51.10 21.28
N ASP A 294 27.07 49.86 21.23
CA ASP A 294 27.72 49.31 20.04
C ASP A 294 26.86 49.48 18.78
N ALA A 295 27.49 49.71 17.63
CA ALA A 295 26.78 49.90 16.38
C ALA A 295 25.97 48.66 15.97
N ASN A 296 24.92 48.85 15.16
CA ASN A 296 24.14 47.75 14.57
C ASN A 296 25.05 46.72 13.87
N GLY A 297 24.77 45.43 14.04
CA GLY A 297 25.54 44.33 13.45
C GLY A 297 26.88 44.04 14.12
N THR A 298 27.30 44.80 15.14
CA THR A 298 28.52 44.51 15.90
C THR A 298 28.41 43.12 16.52
N SER A 299 29.38 42.25 16.24
CA SER A 299 29.42 40.90 16.80
C SER A 299 29.92 40.95 18.24
N ILE A 300 29.13 40.41 19.16
CA ILE A 300 29.43 40.35 20.59
C ILE A 300 29.19 38.90 21.04
N SER A 301 30.15 38.30 21.73
CA SER A 301 29.94 36.97 22.29
C SER A 301 28.95 37.02 23.46
N ALA A 302 28.07 36.03 23.55
CA ALA A 302 27.09 35.94 24.64
C ALA A 302 27.78 35.91 26.02
N THR A 303 28.95 35.29 26.12
CA THR A 303 29.77 35.27 27.35
C THR A 303 30.21 36.66 27.78
N THR A 304 30.53 37.57 26.85
CA THR A 304 30.85 38.96 27.19
C THR A 304 29.64 39.67 27.80
N LEU A 305 28.47 39.48 27.19
CA LEU A 305 27.22 40.06 27.70
C LEU A 305 26.84 39.50 29.07
N SER A 306 26.89 38.18 29.28
CA SER A 306 26.60 37.58 30.58
C SER A 306 27.60 38.00 31.65
N ASN A 307 28.88 38.20 31.28
CA ASN A 307 29.89 38.70 32.20
C ASN A 307 29.61 40.13 32.65
N ILE A 308 29.19 41.02 31.73
CA ILE A 308 28.77 42.39 32.06
C ILE A 308 27.49 42.37 32.90
N GLY A 309 26.48 41.60 32.48
CA GLY A 309 25.22 41.41 33.19
C GLY A 309 25.41 40.93 34.62
N GLY A 310 26.33 39.98 34.83
CA GLY A 310 26.65 39.46 36.15
C GLY A 310 27.38 40.43 37.10
N GLN A 311 27.77 41.63 36.65
CA GLN A 311 28.39 42.66 37.51
C GLN A 311 27.40 43.67 38.07
N THR A 312 26.12 43.61 37.70
CA THR A 312 25.08 44.54 38.15
C THR A 312 23.83 43.77 38.58
N ASN A 313 23.13 44.26 39.60
CA ASN A 313 21.75 43.86 39.89
C ASN A 313 20.72 44.77 39.19
N GLY A 314 21.19 45.86 38.55
CA GLY A 314 20.40 46.75 37.71
C GLY A 314 20.17 46.21 36.29
N THR A 315 19.46 46.96 35.46
CA THR A 315 19.19 46.56 34.07
C THR A 315 20.41 46.81 33.18
N VAL A 316 20.84 45.79 32.42
CA VAL A 316 21.75 45.98 31.28
C VAL A 316 20.92 46.02 30.00
N THR A 317 21.00 47.11 29.25
CA THR A 317 20.22 47.32 28.02
C THR A 317 21.15 47.49 26.82
N VAL A 318 20.92 46.76 25.74
CA VAL A 318 21.55 47.00 24.45
C VAL A 318 20.60 47.81 23.57
N THR A 319 21.03 49.00 23.17
CA THR A 319 20.16 49.97 22.46
C THR A 319 20.00 49.65 20.97
N ASN A 320 21.03 49.05 20.38
CA ASN A 320 21.18 48.83 18.95
C ASN A 320 21.02 47.35 18.59
N ALA A 321 20.79 47.06 17.30
CA ALA A 321 20.62 45.72 16.76
C ALA A 321 21.96 45.00 16.58
N VAL A 322 22.63 44.66 17.68
CA VAL A 322 23.91 43.93 17.68
C VAL A 322 23.73 42.46 17.26
N ALA A 323 24.83 41.75 17.00
CA ALA A 323 24.83 40.33 16.67
C ALA A 323 25.44 39.51 17.83
N ILE A 324 24.62 38.73 18.52
CA ILE A 324 25.02 37.91 19.65
C ILE A 324 25.35 36.51 19.17
N SER A 325 26.50 35.96 19.56
CA SER A 325 26.89 34.59 19.20
C SER A 325 27.36 33.77 20.40
N GLY A 326 26.99 32.49 20.47
CA GLY A 326 27.43 31.56 21.51
C GLY A 326 26.79 30.19 21.40
N THR A 327 27.00 29.33 22.39
CA THR A 327 26.26 28.08 22.62
C THR A 327 24.87 28.35 23.23
N GLU A 328 23.98 27.36 23.23
CA GLU A 328 22.66 27.45 23.90
C GLU A 328 22.79 27.97 25.35
N SER A 329 23.76 27.44 26.11
CA SER A 329 23.98 27.83 27.51
C SER A 329 24.46 29.28 27.64
N GLU A 330 25.38 29.71 26.79
CA GLU A 330 25.93 31.07 26.84
C GLU A 330 24.88 32.12 26.44
N VAL A 331 24.12 31.88 25.37
CA VAL A 331 23.05 32.80 24.93
C VAL A 331 21.91 32.83 25.95
N THR A 332 21.53 31.69 26.54
CA THR A 332 20.56 31.64 27.64
C THR A 332 21.06 32.43 28.85
N ALA A 333 22.33 32.28 29.22
CA ALA A 333 22.92 33.05 30.33
C ALA A 333 22.86 34.55 30.07
N ALA A 334 23.17 34.99 28.85
CA ALA A 334 23.16 36.40 28.49
C ALA A 334 21.74 37.00 28.42
N LEU A 335 20.75 36.30 27.87
CA LEU A 335 19.45 36.89 27.54
C LEU A 335 18.31 36.51 28.48
N VAL A 336 18.40 35.35 29.14
CA VAL A 336 17.28 34.75 29.88
C VAL A 336 17.56 34.65 31.38
N THR A 337 18.77 34.27 31.78
CA THR A 337 19.10 34.02 33.19
C THR A 337 19.11 35.31 34.01
N SER A 338 18.22 35.43 34.99
CA SER A 338 17.98 36.67 35.74
C SER A 338 19.21 37.35 36.36
N LEU A 339 20.20 36.57 36.83
CA LEU A 339 21.42 37.12 37.46
C LEU A 339 22.43 37.69 36.47
N SER A 340 22.31 37.39 35.18
CA SER A 340 23.21 37.84 34.12
C SER A 340 22.48 38.41 32.92
N LYS A 341 21.18 38.71 33.09
CA LYS A 341 20.27 39.06 32.02
C LYS A 341 20.63 40.42 31.43
N VAL A 342 20.77 40.42 30.11
CA VAL A 342 20.94 41.59 29.26
C VAL A 342 19.71 41.74 28.37
N VAL A 343 19.05 42.88 28.46
CA VAL A 343 17.90 43.24 27.64
C VAL A 343 18.40 43.70 26.27
N ALA A 344 18.40 42.80 25.30
CA ALA A 344 18.88 43.03 23.94
C ALA A 344 17.76 42.84 22.90
N ALA A 345 16.64 43.54 23.08
CA ALA A 345 15.38 43.29 22.37
C ALA A 345 15.45 43.36 20.83
N LYS A 346 16.46 44.01 20.25
CA LYS A 346 16.65 44.14 18.79
C LYS A 346 17.81 43.30 18.25
N ALA A 347 18.49 42.55 19.11
CA ALA A 347 19.71 41.85 18.73
C ALA A 347 19.42 40.58 17.92
N THR A 348 20.22 40.32 16.90
CA THR A 348 20.21 39.00 16.25
C THR A 348 20.96 38.00 17.13
N ALA A 349 20.55 36.73 17.12
CA ALA A 349 21.17 35.69 17.94
C ALA A 349 21.60 34.50 17.09
N THR A 350 22.89 34.20 17.06
CA THR A 350 23.46 33.01 16.40
C THR A 350 23.80 31.98 17.47
N ILE A 351 23.04 30.88 17.51
CA ILE A 351 23.20 29.82 18.50
C ILE A 351 23.89 28.62 17.84
N SER A 352 25.09 28.33 18.30
CA SER A 352 25.87 27.16 17.89
C SER A 352 25.41 25.89 18.62
N GLY A 353 25.60 24.74 17.97
CA GLY A 353 25.10 23.45 18.44
C GLY A 353 23.64 23.20 18.06
N ASN A 354 22.98 22.29 18.77
CA ASN A 354 21.57 21.95 18.58
C ASN A 354 20.77 22.33 19.83
N PRO A 355 20.20 23.55 19.88
CA PRO A 355 19.52 23.99 21.09
C PRO A 355 18.25 23.19 21.35
N SER A 356 17.87 23.05 22.63
CA SER A 356 16.54 22.56 22.99
C SER A 356 15.46 23.58 22.60
N ILE A 357 14.29 23.11 22.13
CA ILE A 357 13.18 24.00 21.73
C ILE A 357 12.72 24.88 22.90
N THR A 358 12.69 24.35 24.11
CA THR A 358 12.32 25.12 25.31
C THR A 358 13.23 26.32 25.54
N LYS A 359 14.56 26.14 25.40
CA LYS A 359 15.51 27.25 25.56
C LYS A 359 15.51 28.17 24.35
N LEU A 360 15.36 27.64 23.14
CA LEU A 360 15.24 28.45 21.93
C LEU A 360 14.03 29.38 22.01
N ASN A 361 12.86 28.87 22.41
CA ASN A 361 11.66 29.68 22.60
C ASN A 361 11.84 30.74 23.71
N ALA A 362 12.55 30.39 24.79
CA ALA A 362 12.87 31.36 25.84
C ALA A 362 13.79 32.48 25.33
N ILE A 363 14.73 32.18 24.44
CA ILE A 363 15.58 33.17 23.78
C ILE A 363 14.77 34.02 22.79
N ALA A 364 13.89 33.39 22.00
CA ALA A 364 13.00 34.09 21.05
C ALA A 364 12.03 35.07 21.73
N ALA A 365 11.62 34.80 22.98
CA ALA A 365 10.81 35.73 23.74
C ALA A 365 11.56 37.01 24.15
N GLU A 366 12.90 36.99 24.15
CA GLU A 366 13.75 38.09 24.63
C GLU A 366 14.31 38.96 23.49
N THR A 367 14.11 38.57 22.22
CA THR A 367 14.55 39.36 21.06
C THR A 367 13.55 39.35 19.92
N THR A 368 13.48 40.47 19.21
CA THR A 368 12.78 40.64 17.93
C THR A 368 13.71 40.55 16.72
N GLY A 369 15.02 40.41 16.95
CA GLY A 369 16.00 40.20 15.90
C GLY A 369 16.06 38.73 15.46
N VAL A 370 16.45 38.50 14.20
CA VAL A 370 16.55 37.17 13.60
C VAL A 370 17.43 36.24 14.42
N ILE A 371 16.90 35.06 14.74
CA ILE A 371 17.62 33.95 15.35
C ILE A 371 18.16 33.03 14.26
N THR A 372 19.45 32.68 14.32
CA THR A 372 20.08 31.71 13.41
C THR A 372 20.58 30.50 14.19
N THR A 373 20.07 29.31 13.88
CA THR A 373 20.51 28.05 14.50
C THR A 373 20.17 26.81 13.68
N THR A 374 20.60 25.64 14.12
CA THR A 374 20.23 24.33 13.55
C THR A 374 19.70 23.43 14.66
N LEU A 375 18.45 22.98 14.56
CA LEU A 375 17.90 22.01 15.51
C LEU A 375 18.42 20.59 15.24
N ALA A 376 18.43 19.76 16.26
CA ALA A 376 18.69 18.33 16.08
C ALA A 376 17.59 17.71 15.20
N ALA A 377 17.96 16.71 14.38
CA ALA A 377 16.97 15.99 13.58
C ALA A 377 15.99 15.23 14.48
N GLY A 378 14.70 15.35 14.19
CA GLY A 378 13.62 14.78 15.02
C GLY A 378 12.35 14.54 14.20
N SER A 379 11.33 13.95 14.83
CA SER A 379 10.03 13.79 14.18
C SER A 379 9.30 15.14 14.09
N LEU A 380 8.33 15.27 13.18
CA LEU A 380 7.50 16.46 13.02
C LEU A 380 6.84 16.85 14.36
N ALA A 381 6.34 15.86 15.10
CA ALA A 381 5.74 16.05 16.42
C ALA A 381 6.72 16.67 17.45
N SER A 382 8.02 16.36 17.36
CA SER A 382 9.02 16.92 18.27
C SER A 382 9.22 18.43 18.10
N PHE A 383 8.84 18.99 16.95
CA PHE A 383 8.93 20.42 16.65
C PHE A 383 7.63 21.19 16.94
N GLY A 384 6.56 20.53 17.37
CA GLY A 384 5.23 21.15 17.53
C GLY A 384 5.15 22.28 18.57
N SER A 385 6.11 22.38 19.48
CA SER A 385 6.20 23.46 20.47
C SER A 385 7.05 24.65 20.02
N LEU A 386 7.62 24.62 18.80
CA LEU A 386 8.45 25.71 18.29
C LEU A 386 7.64 27.00 18.12
N ALA A 387 8.08 28.08 18.77
CA ALA A 387 7.35 29.34 18.90
C ALA A 387 8.17 30.54 18.37
N THR A 388 8.87 30.34 17.25
CA THR A 388 9.72 31.33 16.58
C THR A 388 8.98 32.09 15.49
N ASP A 389 9.56 33.18 15.01
CA ASP A 389 9.01 34.00 13.92
C ASP A 389 9.40 33.42 12.55
N SER A 390 8.56 33.65 11.54
CA SER A 390 8.84 33.29 10.14
C SER A 390 10.14 33.89 9.59
N THR A 391 10.68 34.94 10.20
CA THR A 391 11.94 35.58 9.83
C THR A 391 13.18 34.90 10.43
N ASP A 392 13.02 34.02 11.42
CA ASP A 392 14.13 33.32 12.07
C ASP A 392 14.76 32.29 11.13
N ASN A 393 16.08 32.26 11.01
CA ASN A 393 16.81 31.33 10.14
C ASN A 393 17.18 30.03 10.88
N ILE A 394 16.19 29.17 11.08
CA ILE A 394 16.32 27.90 11.81
C ILE A 394 16.34 26.75 10.82
N LYS A 395 17.46 26.05 10.72
CA LYS A 395 17.57 24.83 9.91
C LYS A 395 16.95 23.65 10.66
N ILE A 396 16.00 22.96 10.02
CA ILE A 396 15.24 21.85 10.62
C ILE A 396 15.31 20.62 9.71
N THR A 397 15.50 19.44 10.31
CA THR A 397 15.43 18.15 9.61
C THR A 397 14.41 17.25 10.29
N VAL A 398 13.32 16.96 9.56
CA VAL A 398 12.27 16.02 9.94
C VAL A 398 12.70 14.60 9.53
N ASN A 399 12.66 13.64 10.45
CA ASN A 399 13.19 12.28 10.27
C ASN A 399 12.22 11.14 10.63
N ASP A 400 10.91 11.42 10.61
CA ASP A 400 9.84 10.43 10.72
C ASP A 400 10.09 9.23 9.80
N ALA A 401 9.70 8.03 10.24
CA ALA A 401 9.92 6.81 9.48
C ALA A 401 9.20 6.83 8.13
N ASP A 402 9.68 6.05 7.16
CA ASP A 402 9.04 5.92 5.84
C ASP A 402 7.57 5.47 5.99
N GLY A 403 6.67 6.07 5.21
CA GLY A 403 5.24 5.83 5.26
C GLY A 403 4.50 6.46 6.46
N THR A 404 5.20 7.14 7.38
CA THR A 404 4.54 7.86 8.49
C THR A 404 3.60 8.91 7.93
N ALA A 405 2.33 8.87 8.36
CA ALA A 405 1.34 9.85 7.95
C ALA A 405 1.65 11.21 8.57
N VAL A 406 1.79 12.22 7.71
CA VAL A 406 1.95 13.63 8.09
C VAL A 406 0.96 14.47 7.32
N THR A 407 0.40 15.51 7.94
CA THR A 407 -0.51 16.41 7.22
C THR A 407 0.28 17.54 6.57
N ALA A 408 -0.15 17.98 5.39
CA ALA A 408 0.45 19.15 4.73
C ALA A 408 0.28 20.43 5.57
N THR A 409 -0.80 20.53 6.34
CA THR A 409 -1.04 21.66 7.26
C THR A 409 0.01 21.72 8.36
N ASP A 410 0.38 20.59 8.98
CA ASP A 410 1.42 20.58 10.00
C ASP A 410 2.80 20.94 9.42
N LEU A 411 3.11 20.46 8.21
CA LEU A 411 4.37 20.79 7.53
C LEU A 411 4.45 22.28 7.16
N SER A 412 3.39 22.84 6.57
CA SER A 412 3.35 24.27 6.24
C SER A 412 3.35 25.15 7.49
N ALA A 413 2.72 24.71 8.59
CA ALA A 413 2.80 25.40 9.87
C ALA A 413 4.23 25.42 10.42
N LEU A 414 4.98 24.31 10.33
CA LEU A 414 6.39 24.25 10.72
C LEU A 414 7.27 25.11 9.79
N GLY A 415 7.05 25.04 8.47
CA GLY A 415 7.72 25.89 7.49
C GLY A 415 7.52 27.38 7.78
N GLY A 416 6.31 27.77 8.20
CA GLY A 416 6.00 29.15 8.59
C GLY A 416 6.63 29.63 9.90
N LYS A 417 7.34 28.78 10.65
CA LYS A 417 8.07 29.15 11.88
C LYS A 417 9.54 29.52 11.64
N THR A 418 10.00 29.47 10.39
CA THR A 418 11.41 29.69 10.04
C THR A 418 11.60 30.14 8.59
N ALA A 419 12.53 31.06 8.35
CA ALA A 419 13.09 31.37 7.04
C ALA A 419 14.21 30.39 6.63
N GLY A 420 14.68 29.57 7.57
CA GLY A 420 15.68 28.54 7.33
C GLY A 420 15.09 27.30 6.66
N ALA A 421 15.95 26.49 6.03
CA ALA A 421 15.50 25.30 5.32
C ALA A 421 14.86 24.26 6.25
N VAL A 422 13.64 23.85 5.93
CA VAL A 422 12.97 22.68 6.52
C VAL A 422 13.05 21.52 5.53
N THR A 423 13.63 20.40 5.95
CA THR A 423 13.82 19.23 5.08
C THR A 423 13.23 17.98 5.73
N VAL A 424 12.42 17.24 4.98
CA VAL A 424 11.99 15.88 5.34
C VAL A 424 12.97 14.89 4.71
N SER A 425 13.70 14.17 5.55
CA SER A 425 14.83 13.33 5.12
C SER A 425 14.45 11.95 4.58
N LYS A 426 13.21 11.52 4.84
CA LYS A 426 12.68 10.15 4.61
C LYS A 426 11.37 10.19 3.83
N ALA A 427 10.93 9.03 3.34
CA ALA A 427 9.76 8.90 2.47
C ALA A 427 8.44 8.84 3.27
N VAL A 428 8.11 9.93 3.96
CA VAL A 428 6.84 10.07 4.71
C VAL A 428 5.63 10.14 3.76
N ALA A 429 4.42 9.92 4.28
CA ALA A 429 3.17 10.02 3.52
C ALA A 429 2.44 11.33 3.85
N ILE A 430 2.49 12.29 2.93
CA ILE A 430 1.86 13.61 3.07
C ILE A 430 0.41 13.54 2.60
N THR A 431 -0.53 13.99 3.44
CA THR A 431 -1.96 14.10 3.09
C THR A 431 -2.48 15.53 3.24
N GLY A 432 -3.35 15.97 2.32
CA GLY A 432 -3.99 17.29 2.39
C GLY A 432 -4.68 17.67 1.10
N THR A 433 -5.43 18.78 1.09
CA THR A 433 -6.01 19.36 -0.11
C THR A 433 -4.92 19.92 -1.03
N ALA A 434 -5.24 20.19 -2.30
CA ALA A 434 -4.29 20.77 -3.25
C ALA A 434 -3.68 22.09 -2.75
N ALA A 435 -4.47 22.92 -2.06
CA ALA A 435 -4.01 24.18 -1.48
C ALA A 435 -3.06 23.97 -0.30
N GLU A 436 -3.38 23.04 0.61
CA GLU A 436 -2.53 22.71 1.77
C GLU A 436 -1.20 22.10 1.34
N VAL A 437 -1.20 21.17 0.38
CA VAL A 437 0.02 20.57 -0.17
C VAL A 437 0.86 21.61 -0.91
N THR A 438 0.23 22.51 -1.68
CA THR A 438 0.94 23.63 -2.34
C THR A 438 1.59 24.54 -1.29
N ALA A 439 0.88 24.88 -0.21
CA ALA A 439 1.44 25.68 0.87
C ALA A 439 2.65 24.99 1.52
N ALA A 440 2.60 23.67 1.72
CA ALA A 440 3.68 22.92 2.35
C ALA A 440 4.90 22.72 1.45
N LEU A 441 4.72 22.46 0.15
CA LEU A 441 5.82 21.98 -0.72
C LEU A 441 6.26 22.97 -1.79
N VAL A 442 5.43 23.96 -2.12
CA VAL A 442 5.64 24.85 -3.27
C VAL A 442 5.79 26.31 -2.85
N SER A 443 5.01 26.77 -1.87
CA SER A 443 4.99 28.16 -1.44
C SER A 443 6.24 28.53 -0.64
N GLY A 444 7.15 29.33 -1.21
CA GLY A 444 8.46 29.63 -0.62
C GLY A 444 8.49 30.13 0.84
N GLY A 445 7.44 30.82 1.32
CA GLY A 445 7.37 31.29 2.72
C GLY A 445 7.04 30.21 3.76
N SER A 446 6.63 29.02 3.32
CA SER A 446 6.33 27.85 4.16
C SER A 446 6.85 26.56 3.53
N GLU A 447 7.77 26.68 2.57
CA GLU A 447 8.24 25.57 1.74
C GLU A 447 9.05 24.59 2.58
N VAL A 448 8.63 23.33 2.53
CA VAL A 448 9.30 22.18 3.10
C VAL A 448 9.81 21.31 1.96
N VAL A 449 11.12 21.03 1.99
CA VAL A 449 11.75 20.14 1.01
C VAL A 449 11.48 18.69 1.42
N ALA A 450 10.57 18.02 0.71
CA ALA A 450 10.18 16.63 0.98
C ALA A 450 10.30 15.74 -0.27
N SER A 451 11.47 15.75 -0.93
CA SER A 451 11.65 15.15 -2.26
C SER A 451 11.36 13.65 -2.35
N LYS A 452 11.37 12.90 -1.25
CA LYS A 452 11.09 11.46 -1.24
C LYS A 452 9.67 11.11 -0.80
N ALA A 453 8.87 12.10 -0.41
CA ALA A 453 7.59 11.87 0.24
C ALA A 453 6.53 11.42 -0.77
N THR A 454 5.70 10.45 -0.40
CA THR A 454 4.47 10.19 -1.16
C THR A 454 3.45 11.25 -0.81
N VAL A 455 2.62 11.64 -1.79
CA VAL A 455 1.66 12.74 -1.62
C VAL A 455 0.27 12.25 -1.99
N THR A 456 -0.69 12.39 -1.08
CA THR A 456 -2.11 12.12 -1.34
C THR A 456 -2.88 13.43 -1.29
N ILE A 457 -3.43 13.84 -2.43
CA ILE A 457 -4.23 15.05 -2.55
C ILE A 457 -5.71 14.71 -2.35
N THR A 458 -6.33 15.33 -1.35
CA THR A 458 -7.77 15.25 -1.13
C THR A 458 -8.50 16.27 -2.01
N GLY A 459 -9.64 15.88 -2.57
CA GLY A 459 -10.38 16.70 -3.53
C GLY A 459 -9.81 16.66 -4.94
N ASN A 460 -10.18 17.64 -5.77
CA ASN A 460 -9.79 17.69 -7.19
C ASN A 460 -8.80 18.84 -7.45
N PRO A 461 -7.48 18.57 -7.59
CA PRO A 461 -6.52 19.59 -7.97
C PRO A 461 -6.75 20.03 -9.43
N THR A 462 -6.33 21.25 -9.75
CA THR A 462 -6.11 21.66 -11.15
C THR A 462 -4.84 21.00 -11.69
N VAL A 463 -4.73 20.82 -13.02
CA VAL A 463 -3.52 20.25 -13.65
C VAL A 463 -2.27 21.09 -13.31
N SER A 464 -2.41 22.42 -13.26
CA SER A 464 -1.32 23.33 -12.86
C SER A 464 -0.84 23.08 -11.42
N GLN A 465 -1.76 22.95 -10.46
CA GLN A 465 -1.41 22.62 -9.07
C GLN A 465 -0.74 21.26 -8.96
N LEU A 466 -1.28 20.25 -9.64
CA LEU A 466 -0.73 18.89 -9.61
C LEU A 466 0.69 18.85 -10.20
N ASN A 467 0.93 19.53 -11.32
CA ASN A 467 2.26 19.66 -11.92
C ASN A 467 3.26 20.38 -11.00
N ALA A 468 2.83 21.46 -10.34
CA ALA A 468 3.68 22.20 -9.41
C ALA A 468 4.09 21.35 -8.20
N ILE A 469 3.16 20.53 -7.68
CA ILE A 469 3.43 19.58 -6.60
C ILE A 469 4.34 18.45 -7.10
N ALA A 470 4.10 17.91 -8.29
CA ALA A 470 4.90 16.84 -8.88
C ALA A 470 6.36 17.24 -9.11
N ALA A 471 6.62 18.51 -9.40
CA ALA A 471 8.00 19.01 -9.51
C ALA A 471 8.77 19.05 -8.17
N LYS A 472 8.09 18.86 -7.03
CA LYS A 472 8.67 18.96 -5.68
C LYS A 472 8.89 17.61 -4.99
N THR A 473 8.39 16.52 -5.57
CA THR A 473 8.56 15.18 -5.03
C THR A 473 8.86 14.15 -6.12
N ASP A 474 9.76 13.22 -5.81
CA ASP A 474 10.04 12.01 -6.58
C ASP A 474 9.18 10.82 -6.08
N GLY A 475 8.46 10.99 -4.96
CA GLY A 475 7.54 9.99 -4.42
C GLY A 475 6.21 9.96 -5.17
N VAL A 476 5.54 8.80 -5.15
CA VAL A 476 4.26 8.59 -5.84
C VAL A 476 3.21 9.58 -5.35
N ILE A 477 2.54 10.24 -6.30
CA ILE A 477 1.40 11.12 -6.05
C ILE A 477 0.10 10.36 -6.29
N THR A 478 -0.85 10.47 -5.37
CA THR A 478 -2.21 9.95 -5.53
C THR A 478 -3.20 11.12 -5.55
N ALA A 479 -3.97 11.25 -6.63
CA ALA A 479 -4.97 12.31 -6.79
C ALA A 479 -6.10 11.89 -7.75
N THR A 480 -7.22 12.61 -7.71
CA THR A 480 -8.30 12.46 -8.69
C THR A 480 -8.57 13.81 -9.32
N LEU A 481 -8.39 13.93 -10.64
CA LEU A 481 -8.74 15.15 -11.36
C LEU A 481 -10.26 15.26 -11.54
N ALA A 482 -10.78 16.49 -11.60
CA ALA A 482 -12.15 16.70 -12.05
C ALA A 482 -12.28 16.30 -13.53
N PRO A 483 -13.45 15.85 -14.00
CA PRO A 483 -13.66 15.55 -15.42
C PRO A 483 -13.35 16.76 -16.30
N ALA A 484 -12.51 16.57 -17.30
CA ALA A 484 -12.01 17.64 -18.18
C ALA A 484 -11.82 17.13 -19.62
N SER A 485 -11.65 18.06 -20.56
CA SER A 485 -11.36 17.71 -21.95
C SER A 485 -9.93 17.16 -22.08
N ILE A 486 -9.68 16.34 -23.10
CA ILE A 486 -8.34 15.83 -23.40
C ILE A 486 -7.33 16.96 -23.61
N ASP A 487 -7.78 18.09 -24.16
CA ASP A 487 -6.92 19.25 -24.42
C ASP A 487 -6.45 19.94 -23.14
N ASP A 488 -7.30 20.03 -22.11
CA ASP A 488 -6.90 20.56 -20.80
C ASP A 488 -5.91 19.60 -20.10
N LEU A 489 -6.09 18.29 -20.30
CA LEU A 489 -5.30 17.23 -19.67
C LEU A 489 -3.92 17.01 -20.30
N LYS A 490 -3.70 17.43 -21.56
CA LYS A 490 -2.40 17.33 -22.26
C LYS A 490 -1.24 18.00 -21.53
N SER A 491 -1.55 18.99 -20.69
CA SER A 491 -0.55 19.71 -19.91
C SER A 491 -0.03 18.94 -18.69
N LEU A 492 -0.55 17.73 -18.40
CA LEU A 492 -0.13 16.92 -17.26
C LEU A 492 1.32 16.42 -17.40
N THR A 493 2.13 16.65 -16.37
CA THR A 493 3.59 16.35 -16.35
C THR A 493 4.00 15.35 -15.27
N THR A 494 3.02 14.67 -14.66
CA THR A 494 3.25 13.63 -13.65
C THR A 494 4.04 12.44 -14.21
N ALA A 495 4.66 11.69 -13.30
CA ALA A 495 5.38 10.46 -13.62
C ALA A 495 4.41 9.33 -13.91
N SER A 496 4.83 8.35 -14.73
CA SER A 496 4.03 7.15 -15.01
C SER A 496 3.75 6.27 -13.79
N THR A 497 4.45 6.52 -12.68
CA THR A 497 4.25 5.85 -11.38
C THR A 497 3.20 6.53 -10.51
N ASP A 498 2.79 7.75 -10.83
CA ASP A 498 1.80 8.51 -10.06
C ASP A 498 0.41 7.92 -10.26
N ASN A 499 -0.34 7.70 -9.19
CA ASN A 499 -1.68 7.14 -9.22
C ASN A 499 -2.74 8.24 -9.35
N ILE A 500 -2.86 8.81 -10.56
CA ILE A 500 -3.81 9.88 -10.88
C ILE A 500 -5.04 9.29 -11.58
N THR A 501 -6.21 9.40 -10.96
CA THR A 501 -7.48 9.05 -11.62
C THR A 501 -7.92 10.19 -12.52
N VAL A 502 -8.13 9.90 -13.81
CA VAL A 502 -8.45 10.89 -14.85
C VAL A 502 -9.74 10.51 -15.56
N THR A 503 -10.64 11.48 -15.72
CA THR A 503 -11.88 11.35 -16.47
C THR A 503 -11.91 12.36 -17.62
N ILE A 504 -12.05 11.86 -18.84
CA ILE A 504 -12.13 12.65 -20.07
C ILE A 504 -13.61 12.82 -20.42
N ASN A 505 -14.08 14.06 -20.52
CA ASN A 505 -15.50 14.40 -20.73
C ASN A 505 -15.78 15.15 -22.05
N ASP A 506 -14.89 15.04 -23.04
CA ASP A 506 -15.12 15.57 -24.39
C ASP A 506 -16.50 15.21 -24.92
N ALA A 507 -17.12 16.12 -25.68
CA ALA A 507 -18.47 15.92 -26.18
C ALA A 507 -18.55 14.76 -27.19
N LYS A 508 -19.74 14.18 -27.34
CA LYS A 508 -20.00 13.14 -28.35
C LYS A 508 -19.52 13.56 -29.75
N GLY A 509 -18.83 12.66 -30.44
CA GLY A 509 -18.28 12.88 -31.78
C GLY A 509 -17.03 13.78 -31.84
N THR A 510 -16.55 14.28 -30.69
CA THR A 510 -15.28 15.03 -30.65
C THR A 510 -14.14 14.12 -31.10
N GLY A 511 -13.32 14.61 -32.02
CA GLY A 511 -12.15 13.89 -32.52
C GLY A 511 -11.03 13.88 -31.48
N VAL A 512 -10.68 12.69 -31.00
CA VAL A 512 -9.56 12.45 -30.09
C VAL A 512 -8.55 11.55 -30.81
N THR A 513 -7.26 11.82 -30.69
CA THR A 513 -6.24 10.94 -31.28
C THR A 513 -5.85 9.85 -30.30
N ALA A 514 -5.62 8.63 -30.79
CA ALA A 514 -5.10 7.54 -29.95
C ALA A 514 -3.73 7.88 -29.35
N THR A 515 -2.93 8.74 -29.99
CA THR A 515 -1.63 9.19 -29.46
C THR A 515 -1.79 10.10 -28.25
N ASP A 516 -2.77 11.01 -28.25
CA ASP A 516 -3.07 11.86 -27.09
C ASP A 516 -3.50 11.00 -25.89
N LEU A 517 -4.36 10.00 -26.14
CA LEU A 517 -4.82 9.06 -25.11
C LEU A 517 -3.68 8.21 -24.55
N SER A 518 -2.83 7.62 -25.38
CA SER A 518 -1.70 6.80 -24.90
C SER A 518 -0.65 7.64 -24.19
N THR A 519 -0.42 8.89 -24.63
CA THR A 519 0.46 9.84 -23.95
C THR A 519 -0.07 10.18 -22.57
N LEU A 520 -1.35 10.51 -22.45
CA LEU A 520 -2.00 10.80 -21.16
C LEU A 520 -2.02 9.57 -20.26
N GLY A 521 -2.36 8.40 -20.80
CA GLY A 521 -2.28 7.12 -20.09
C GLY A 521 -0.88 6.86 -19.53
N GLY A 522 0.17 7.21 -20.28
CA GLY A 522 1.56 7.11 -19.83
C GLY A 522 1.98 8.12 -18.77
N LYS A 523 1.14 9.10 -18.41
CA LYS A 523 1.39 10.07 -17.33
C LYS A 523 0.84 9.63 -15.97
N THR A 524 0.23 8.45 -15.88
CA THR A 524 -0.39 7.97 -14.64
C THR A 524 -0.43 6.44 -14.59
N ALA A 525 -0.24 5.87 -13.41
CA ALA A 525 -0.55 4.48 -13.08
C ALA A 525 -2.04 4.30 -12.70
N GLY A 526 -2.76 5.41 -12.46
CA GLY A 526 -4.19 5.43 -12.19
C GLY A 526 -5.03 5.21 -13.44
N THR A 527 -6.34 5.03 -13.25
CA THR A 527 -7.25 4.78 -14.37
C THR A 527 -7.51 6.05 -15.17
N VAL A 528 -7.43 5.95 -16.49
CA VAL A 528 -7.88 7.00 -17.43
C VAL A 528 -9.15 6.50 -18.13
N THR A 529 -10.24 7.24 -18.00
CA THR A 529 -11.55 6.84 -18.55
C THR A 529 -12.11 7.93 -19.45
N VAL A 530 -12.62 7.55 -20.61
CA VAL A 530 -13.42 8.41 -21.50
C VAL A 530 -14.90 8.07 -21.28
N THR A 531 -15.71 9.05 -20.87
CA THR A 531 -17.10 8.78 -20.46
C THR A 531 -18.14 8.89 -21.57
N ASN A 532 -17.82 9.64 -22.61
CA ASN A 532 -18.74 9.98 -23.70
C ASN A 532 -18.33 9.28 -25.00
N ASP A 533 -19.27 9.22 -25.95
CA ASP A 533 -19.09 8.62 -27.28
C ASP A 533 -18.22 9.51 -28.19
N VAL A 534 -16.94 9.68 -27.85
CA VAL A 534 -15.97 10.43 -28.66
C VAL A 534 -15.52 9.60 -29.87
N SER A 535 -14.91 10.24 -30.86
CA SER A 535 -14.31 9.56 -32.03
C SER A 535 -12.79 9.45 -31.86
N ILE A 536 -12.28 8.23 -31.64
CA ILE A 536 -10.86 7.96 -31.49
C ILE A 536 -10.25 7.56 -32.83
N THR A 537 -9.28 8.33 -33.29
CA THR A 537 -8.59 8.10 -34.57
C THR A 537 -7.14 7.64 -34.36
N GLY A 538 -6.67 6.65 -35.11
CA GLY A 538 -5.27 6.20 -35.05
C GLY A 538 -4.92 5.04 -35.98
N SER A 539 -3.64 4.71 -36.04
CA SER A 539 -3.17 3.42 -36.57
C SER A 539 -3.42 2.29 -35.57
N THR A 540 -3.34 1.04 -36.03
CA THR A 540 -3.43 -0.15 -35.18
C THR A 540 -2.42 -0.12 -34.03
N SER A 541 -1.18 0.33 -34.28
CA SER A 541 -0.16 0.48 -33.24
C SER A 541 -0.54 1.54 -32.20
N GLN A 542 -1.03 2.69 -32.64
CA GLN A 542 -1.45 3.77 -31.73
C GLN A 542 -2.67 3.38 -30.90
N LEU A 543 -3.69 2.76 -31.50
CA LEU A 543 -4.87 2.26 -30.79
C LEU A 543 -4.53 1.12 -29.82
N THR A 544 -3.58 0.25 -30.16
CA THR A 544 -3.08 -0.79 -29.25
C THR A 544 -2.38 -0.18 -28.04
N ALA A 545 -1.57 0.86 -28.24
CA ALA A 545 -0.98 1.61 -27.14
C ALA A 545 -2.06 2.26 -26.25
N ALA A 546 -3.05 2.91 -26.86
CA ALA A 546 -4.07 3.65 -26.12
C ALA A 546 -5.09 2.77 -25.39
N LEU A 547 -5.56 1.67 -25.99
CA LEU A 547 -6.74 0.94 -25.50
C LEU A 547 -6.42 -0.44 -24.91
N ILE A 548 -5.25 -1.00 -25.23
CA ILE A 548 -4.92 -2.40 -24.91
C ILE A 548 -3.69 -2.49 -23.99
N THR A 549 -2.65 -1.69 -24.24
CA THR A 549 -1.36 -1.78 -23.54
C THR A 549 -1.46 -1.27 -22.11
N GLY A 550 -1.23 -2.14 -21.11
CA GLY A 550 -1.50 -1.87 -19.69
C GLY A 550 -1.02 -0.51 -19.18
N ASN A 551 0.26 -0.16 -19.36
CA ASN A 551 0.86 1.08 -18.82
C ASN A 551 0.36 2.38 -19.49
N THR A 552 -0.37 2.28 -20.60
CA THR A 552 -0.90 3.44 -21.34
C THR A 552 -2.40 3.30 -21.62
N LYS A 553 -3.04 2.32 -20.95
CA LYS A 553 -4.41 1.92 -21.24
C LYS A 553 -5.39 2.98 -20.78
N VAL A 554 -6.27 3.37 -21.70
CA VAL A 554 -7.43 4.22 -21.50
C VAL A 554 -8.68 3.38 -21.70
N VAL A 555 -9.62 3.49 -20.77
CA VAL A 555 -10.94 2.83 -20.85
C VAL A 555 -11.88 3.75 -21.63
N ALA A 556 -12.25 3.35 -22.85
CA ALA A 556 -13.08 4.15 -23.75
C ALA A 556 -14.27 3.33 -24.30
N SER A 557 -15.03 2.69 -23.41
CA SER A 557 -16.04 1.67 -23.76
C SER A 557 -17.18 2.14 -24.67
N LYS A 558 -17.38 3.44 -24.88
CA LYS A 558 -18.44 3.96 -25.77
C LYS A 558 -17.90 4.69 -27.00
N ALA A 559 -16.57 4.74 -27.17
CA ALA A 559 -15.95 5.57 -28.18
C ALA A 559 -16.04 4.91 -29.57
N ASP A 560 -16.37 5.71 -30.58
CA ASP A 560 -16.26 5.29 -31.97
C ASP A 560 -14.77 5.22 -32.35
N LEU A 561 -14.33 4.17 -33.04
CA LEU A 561 -12.96 4.00 -33.48
C LEU A 561 -12.83 4.22 -34.99
N THR A 562 -11.78 4.92 -35.41
CA THR A 562 -11.38 5.00 -36.82
C THR A 562 -9.94 4.53 -36.97
N ILE A 563 -9.78 3.38 -37.63
CA ILE A 563 -8.50 2.70 -37.84
C ILE A 563 -7.95 3.10 -39.22
N SER A 564 -6.76 3.68 -39.23
CA SER A 564 -6.19 4.35 -40.42
C SER A 564 -5.36 3.47 -41.35
N ASP A 565 -4.91 2.31 -40.88
CA ASP A 565 -4.05 1.35 -41.58
C ASP A 565 -4.67 -0.06 -41.56
N ALA A 566 -4.04 -0.99 -42.28
CA ALA A 566 -4.42 -2.39 -42.28
C ALA A 566 -4.30 -3.02 -40.88
N LEU A 567 -5.21 -3.93 -40.56
CA LEU A 567 -5.26 -4.64 -39.28
C LEU A 567 -5.40 -6.15 -39.49
N ASN A 568 -5.03 -6.91 -38.45
CA ASN A 568 -5.27 -8.36 -38.42
C ASN A 568 -6.46 -8.73 -37.51
N LEU A 569 -6.90 -9.99 -37.59
CA LEU A 569 -8.07 -10.47 -36.85
C LEU A 569 -7.97 -10.29 -35.34
N SER A 570 -6.79 -10.54 -34.76
CA SER A 570 -6.59 -10.39 -33.31
C SER A 570 -6.71 -8.94 -32.88
N GLN A 571 -6.24 -8.00 -33.70
CA GLN A 571 -6.38 -6.56 -33.45
C GLN A 571 -7.85 -6.13 -33.54
N LEU A 572 -8.58 -6.55 -34.59
CA LEU A 572 -10.00 -6.22 -34.72
C LEU A 572 -10.79 -6.71 -33.50
N LYS A 573 -10.59 -7.98 -33.13
CA LYS A 573 -11.23 -8.58 -31.95
C LYS A 573 -10.90 -7.82 -30.67
N ALA A 574 -9.63 -7.42 -30.48
CA ALA A 574 -9.22 -6.68 -29.30
C ALA A 574 -9.84 -5.28 -29.24
N PHE A 575 -9.91 -4.58 -30.37
CA PHE A 575 -10.55 -3.26 -30.44
C PHE A 575 -12.06 -3.34 -30.25
N ASN A 576 -12.70 -4.35 -30.84
CA ASN A 576 -14.13 -4.60 -30.66
C ASN A 576 -14.50 -4.99 -29.23
N ALA A 577 -13.59 -5.62 -28.48
CA ALA A 577 -13.78 -5.85 -27.05
C ALA A 577 -13.51 -4.61 -26.19
N ALA A 578 -12.80 -3.61 -26.72
CA ALA A 578 -12.42 -2.39 -25.99
C ALA A 578 -13.49 -1.29 -26.08
N THR A 579 -14.41 -1.38 -27.04
CA THR A 579 -15.50 -0.41 -27.24
C THR A 579 -16.81 -1.08 -27.65
N ASP A 580 -17.92 -0.50 -27.24
CA ASP A 580 -19.27 -0.77 -27.76
C ASP A 580 -19.66 0.22 -28.88
N GLY A 581 -18.79 1.20 -29.18
CA GLY A 581 -18.95 2.17 -30.27
C GLY A 581 -18.66 1.57 -31.64
N SER A 582 -18.97 2.33 -32.70
CA SER A 582 -18.75 1.89 -34.08
C SER A 582 -17.25 1.78 -34.42
N ILE A 583 -16.86 0.81 -35.24
CA ILE A 583 -15.49 0.63 -35.73
C ILE A 583 -15.42 0.91 -37.23
N THR A 584 -14.83 2.05 -37.57
CA THR A 584 -14.56 2.46 -38.94
C THR A 584 -13.20 1.95 -39.41
N LEU A 585 -13.18 1.14 -40.47
CA LEU A 585 -11.96 0.62 -41.10
C LEU A 585 -11.64 1.45 -42.36
N LYS A 586 -10.52 2.19 -42.37
CA LYS A 586 -10.10 2.90 -43.60
C LYS A 586 -9.46 1.98 -44.62
N ASP A 587 -8.73 0.96 -44.18
CA ASP A 587 -8.28 -0.14 -45.03
C ASP A 587 -9.14 -1.37 -44.75
N THR A 588 -10.04 -1.67 -45.69
CA THR A 588 -10.93 -2.84 -45.61
C THR A 588 -10.37 -4.05 -46.36
N THR A 589 -9.17 -3.98 -46.93
CA THR A 589 -8.68 -4.95 -47.93
C THR A 589 -7.75 -6.03 -47.36
N GLY A 590 -7.15 -5.79 -46.19
CA GLY A 590 -6.23 -6.73 -45.55
C GLY A 590 -6.89 -8.07 -45.20
N PRO A 591 -6.25 -9.23 -45.42
CA PRO A 591 -6.88 -10.53 -45.17
C PRO A 591 -7.07 -10.81 -43.67
N LEU A 592 -8.21 -11.39 -43.30
CA LEU A 592 -8.50 -11.85 -41.95
C LEU A 592 -8.53 -13.38 -41.91
N THR A 593 -7.70 -13.98 -41.04
CA THR A 593 -7.57 -15.44 -40.93
C THR A 593 -7.69 -15.86 -39.47
N GLY A 594 -8.57 -16.81 -39.16
CA GLY A 594 -8.70 -17.40 -37.83
C GLY A 594 -9.94 -18.26 -37.63
N SER A 595 -10.28 -18.55 -36.38
CA SER A 595 -11.47 -19.35 -36.07
C SER A 595 -12.76 -18.57 -36.38
N ALA A 596 -13.85 -19.29 -36.66
CA ALA A 596 -15.14 -18.64 -36.87
C ALA A 596 -15.63 -17.88 -35.62
N ALA A 597 -15.35 -18.40 -34.41
CA ALA A 597 -15.69 -17.72 -33.17
C ALA A 597 -14.95 -16.38 -33.03
N ASP A 598 -13.67 -16.33 -33.42
CA ASP A 598 -12.89 -15.09 -33.42
C ASP A 598 -13.37 -14.10 -34.49
N LEU A 599 -13.73 -14.59 -35.68
CA LEU A 599 -14.31 -13.77 -36.75
C LEU A 599 -15.66 -13.16 -36.32
N ILE A 600 -16.55 -13.95 -35.72
CA ILE A 600 -17.83 -13.48 -35.20
C ILE A 600 -17.61 -12.45 -34.08
N ALA A 601 -16.65 -12.70 -33.17
CA ALA A 601 -16.33 -11.75 -32.11
C ALA A 601 -15.69 -10.46 -32.63
N ALA A 602 -14.86 -10.55 -33.67
CA ALA A 602 -14.21 -9.41 -34.31
C ALA A 602 -15.21 -8.51 -35.06
N PHE A 603 -16.23 -9.10 -35.68
CA PHE A 603 -17.25 -8.37 -36.43
C PHE A 603 -18.53 -8.09 -35.63
N ALA A 604 -18.59 -8.41 -34.33
CA ALA A 604 -19.77 -8.08 -33.54
C ALA A 604 -19.98 -6.56 -33.47
N GLY A 605 -21.23 -6.09 -33.48
CA GLY A 605 -21.52 -4.65 -33.41
C GLY A 605 -21.52 -3.96 -34.77
N ASP A 606 -21.20 -2.67 -34.79
CA ASP A 606 -21.18 -1.85 -36.01
C ASP A 606 -19.73 -1.71 -36.50
N VAL A 607 -19.30 -2.64 -37.36
CA VAL A 607 -17.97 -2.64 -37.98
C VAL A 607 -18.12 -2.36 -39.47
N THR A 608 -17.27 -1.49 -40.04
CA THR A 608 -17.26 -1.27 -41.50
C THR A 608 -17.14 -2.58 -42.25
N THR A 609 -18.03 -2.81 -43.21
CA THR A 609 -18.05 -4.04 -44.03
C THR A 609 -16.68 -4.31 -44.62
N HIS A 610 -16.14 -5.49 -44.32
CA HIS A 610 -14.80 -5.89 -44.74
C HIS A 610 -14.80 -6.34 -46.21
N THR A 611 -13.82 -5.91 -47.00
CA THR A 611 -13.72 -6.24 -48.44
C THR A 611 -12.59 -7.21 -48.75
N GLY A 612 -11.65 -7.39 -47.82
CA GLY A 612 -10.55 -8.34 -47.89
C GLY A 612 -10.98 -9.79 -47.73
N ASN A 613 -10.07 -10.71 -48.07
CA ASN A 613 -10.35 -12.14 -47.98
C ASN A 613 -10.48 -12.59 -46.52
N VAL A 614 -11.49 -13.42 -46.24
CA VAL A 614 -11.71 -14.04 -44.92
C VAL A 614 -11.41 -15.53 -45.01
N THR A 615 -10.50 -16.03 -44.17
CA THR A 615 -10.14 -17.46 -44.11
C THR A 615 -10.50 -18.05 -42.75
N ILE A 616 -11.35 -19.08 -42.75
CA ILE A 616 -11.75 -19.82 -41.55
C ILE A 616 -10.77 -20.97 -41.32
N THR A 617 -10.18 -21.07 -40.13
CA THR A 617 -9.14 -22.08 -39.83
C THR A 617 -9.61 -23.28 -39.00
N THR A 618 -10.80 -23.23 -38.41
CA THR A 618 -11.35 -24.30 -37.56
C THR A 618 -12.84 -24.51 -37.80
N GLY A 619 -13.31 -25.74 -37.67
CA GLY A 619 -14.28 -26.24 -38.62
C GLY A 619 -15.61 -26.79 -38.13
N ASP A 620 -16.04 -26.58 -36.89
CA ASP A 620 -17.39 -26.98 -36.47
C ASP A 620 -18.32 -25.77 -36.42
N LEU A 621 -19.19 -25.64 -37.42
CA LEU A 621 -20.04 -24.46 -37.59
C LEU A 621 -21.52 -24.82 -37.71
N THR A 622 -22.36 -23.87 -37.31
CA THR A 622 -23.76 -23.86 -37.72
C THR A 622 -23.95 -22.99 -38.97
N THR A 623 -25.02 -23.21 -39.71
CA THR A 623 -25.39 -22.32 -40.83
C THR A 623 -25.66 -20.88 -40.38
N ALA A 624 -26.06 -20.68 -39.12
CA ALA A 624 -26.20 -19.36 -38.51
C ALA A 624 -24.85 -18.66 -38.33
N ASP A 625 -23.80 -19.36 -37.89
CA ASP A 625 -22.44 -18.81 -37.78
C ASP A 625 -21.90 -18.36 -39.14
N ILE A 626 -22.11 -19.18 -40.17
CA ILE A 626 -21.71 -18.88 -41.55
C ILE A 626 -22.46 -17.65 -42.07
N THR A 627 -23.76 -17.56 -41.79
CA THR A 627 -24.60 -16.41 -42.21
C THR A 627 -24.12 -15.11 -41.55
N LYS A 628 -23.76 -15.15 -40.27
CA LYS A 628 -23.17 -14.00 -39.57
C LYS A 628 -21.90 -13.54 -40.26
N ILE A 629 -20.93 -14.43 -40.46
CA ILE A 629 -19.65 -14.07 -41.11
C ILE A 629 -19.88 -13.49 -42.51
N LYS A 630 -20.81 -14.04 -43.29
CA LYS A 630 -21.14 -13.55 -44.64
C LYS A 630 -21.77 -12.17 -44.67
N ALA A 631 -22.51 -11.78 -43.63
CA ALA A 631 -23.13 -10.45 -43.57
C ALA A 631 -22.07 -9.35 -43.39
N GLU A 632 -20.95 -9.68 -42.74
CA GLU A 632 -19.93 -8.72 -42.31
C GLU A 632 -18.83 -8.51 -43.37
N THR A 633 -18.82 -9.31 -44.44
CA THR A 633 -17.81 -9.21 -45.49
C THR A 633 -18.38 -9.37 -46.89
N THR A 634 -17.83 -8.59 -47.82
CA THR A 634 -18.03 -8.76 -49.27
C THR A 634 -16.83 -9.40 -49.96
N GLY A 635 -15.75 -9.67 -49.21
CA GLY A 635 -14.55 -10.32 -49.71
C GLY A 635 -14.71 -11.82 -49.86
N ASN A 636 -13.70 -12.46 -50.46
CA ASN A 636 -13.76 -13.91 -50.68
C ASN A 636 -13.67 -14.67 -49.36
N ILE A 637 -14.60 -15.59 -49.12
CA ILE A 637 -14.58 -16.45 -47.94
C ILE A 637 -14.01 -17.83 -48.29
N ASN A 638 -12.92 -18.18 -47.64
CA ASN A 638 -12.30 -19.51 -47.70
C ASN A 638 -12.78 -20.37 -46.52
N GLY A 639 -13.65 -21.35 -46.84
CA GLY A 639 -14.17 -22.34 -45.91
C GLY A 639 -13.48 -23.70 -46.00
N SER A 640 -12.33 -23.83 -46.67
CA SER A 640 -11.69 -25.12 -46.94
C SER A 640 -11.35 -25.94 -45.68
N ALA A 641 -11.17 -25.28 -44.54
CA ALA A 641 -10.84 -25.94 -43.27
C ALA A 641 -12.07 -26.29 -42.41
N ILE A 642 -13.29 -26.08 -42.91
CA ILE A 642 -14.52 -26.46 -42.19
C ILE A 642 -14.66 -27.99 -42.20
N SER A 643 -14.79 -28.58 -41.02
CA SER A 643 -14.85 -30.03 -40.76
C SER A 643 -16.26 -30.54 -40.48
N LYS A 644 -17.19 -29.66 -40.11
CA LYS A 644 -18.58 -29.98 -39.77
C LYS A 644 -19.49 -28.78 -39.98
N ILE A 645 -20.66 -29.01 -40.58
CA ILE A 645 -21.72 -28.01 -40.73
C ILE A 645 -23.03 -28.59 -40.21
N THR A 646 -23.67 -27.88 -39.29
CA THR A 646 -24.98 -28.23 -38.73
C THR A 646 -26.06 -27.24 -39.18
N GLY A 647 -27.20 -27.71 -39.68
CA GLY A 647 -28.34 -26.87 -40.06
C GLY A 647 -29.40 -27.62 -40.86
N SER A 648 -30.39 -26.89 -41.40
CA SER A 648 -31.34 -27.50 -42.34
C SER A 648 -30.65 -27.89 -43.65
N ALA A 649 -31.16 -28.88 -44.37
CA ALA A 649 -30.57 -29.32 -45.63
C ALA A 649 -30.41 -28.16 -46.64
N ASN A 650 -31.44 -27.32 -46.76
CA ASN A 650 -31.41 -26.15 -47.64
C ASN A 650 -30.39 -25.10 -47.20
N ASP A 651 -30.26 -24.84 -45.89
CA ASP A 651 -29.33 -23.85 -45.36
C ASP A 651 -27.89 -24.32 -45.51
N ILE A 652 -27.62 -25.62 -45.35
CA ILE A 652 -26.29 -26.21 -45.58
C ILE A 652 -25.90 -26.00 -47.04
N VAL A 653 -26.79 -26.33 -47.99
CA VAL A 653 -26.53 -26.15 -49.43
C VAL A 653 -26.23 -24.68 -49.75
N THR A 654 -27.05 -23.76 -49.26
CA THR A 654 -26.87 -22.32 -49.48
C THR A 654 -25.57 -21.81 -48.82
N SER A 655 -25.27 -22.29 -47.62
CA SER A 655 -24.06 -21.92 -46.87
C SER A 655 -22.80 -22.37 -47.60
N VAL A 656 -22.72 -23.64 -47.99
CA VAL A 656 -21.57 -24.20 -48.70
C VAL A 656 -21.38 -23.56 -50.07
N ASN A 657 -22.46 -23.36 -50.82
CA ASN A 657 -22.38 -22.75 -52.15
C ASN A 657 -22.00 -21.28 -52.13
N GLY A 658 -22.28 -20.57 -51.03
CA GLY A 658 -21.85 -19.18 -50.87
C GLY A 658 -20.41 -18.98 -50.42
N PHE A 659 -19.61 -20.05 -50.24
CA PHE A 659 -18.15 -19.90 -50.06
C PHE A 659 -17.44 -19.79 -51.41
N ASN A 660 -16.41 -18.94 -51.48
CA ASN A 660 -15.56 -18.84 -52.66
C ASN A 660 -14.61 -20.05 -52.78
N THR A 661 -14.08 -20.51 -51.64
CA THR A 661 -13.39 -21.81 -51.55
C THR A 661 -14.20 -22.71 -50.63
N LYS A 662 -14.90 -23.70 -51.21
CA LYS A 662 -15.84 -24.57 -50.49
C LYS A 662 -15.09 -25.61 -49.63
N PRO A 663 -15.63 -26.00 -48.46
CA PRO A 663 -15.20 -27.22 -47.81
C PRO A 663 -15.56 -28.43 -48.68
N THR A 664 -14.63 -29.36 -48.87
CA THR A 664 -14.84 -30.56 -49.70
C THR A 664 -15.04 -31.83 -48.88
N SER A 665 -14.56 -31.88 -47.63
CA SER A 665 -14.61 -33.05 -46.75
C SER A 665 -15.07 -32.64 -45.36
N PHE A 666 -16.37 -32.37 -45.19
CA PHE A 666 -16.98 -31.99 -43.92
C PHE A 666 -18.12 -32.94 -43.51
N LYS A 667 -18.34 -33.11 -42.20
CA LYS A 667 -19.51 -33.79 -41.67
C LYS A 667 -20.74 -32.88 -41.77
N ALA A 668 -21.76 -33.27 -42.52
CA ALA A 668 -23.03 -32.54 -42.55
C ALA A 668 -23.98 -33.13 -41.50
N VAL A 669 -24.50 -32.31 -40.58
CA VAL A 669 -25.54 -32.72 -39.63
C VAL A 669 -26.82 -31.97 -39.97
N ILE A 670 -27.77 -32.69 -40.55
CA ILE A 670 -29.05 -32.17 -41.00
C ILE A 670 -30.03 -32.19 -39.83
N THR A 671 -30.59 -31.03 -39.50
CA THR A 671 -31.48 -30.87 -38.34
C THR A 671 -32.97 -30.99 -38.68
N ASP A 672 -33.33 -30.89 -39.95
CA ASP A 672 -34.68 -31.15 -40.47
C ASP A 672 -34.80 -32.56 -41.07
N ILE A 673 -35.99 -32.91 -41.55
CA ILE A 673 -36.25 -34.19 -42.22
C ILE A 673 -36.49 -33.90 -43.72
N PRO A 674 -35.42 -33.83 -44.54
CA PRO A 674 -35.53 -33.56 -45.97
C PRO A 674 -36.11 -34.72 -46.79
N THR A 675 -36.48 -34.39 -48.04
CA THR A 675 -36.70 -35.35 -49.13
C THR A 675 -35.37 -35.96 -49.58
N ILE A 676 -35.40 -37.09 -50.28
CA ILE A 676 -34.17 -37.77 -50.75
C ILE A 676 -33.33 -36.87 -51.66
N ASP A 677 -33.98 -36.08 -52.53
CA ASP A 677 -33.29 -35.16 -53.44
C ASP A 677 -32.50 -34.08 -52.69
N LYS A 678 -33.07 -33.55 -51.60
CA LYS A 678 -32.41 -32.55 -50.76
C LYS A 678 -31.29 -33.16 -49.93
N PHE A 679 -31.50 -34.35 -49.38
CA PHE A 679 -30.45 -35.09 -48.67
C PHE A 679 -29.27 -35.41 -49.60
N LYS A 680 -29.58 -35.87 -50.83
CA LYS A 680 -28.59 -36.09 -51.88
C LYS A 680 -27.87 -34.80 -52.25
N SER A 681 -28.57 -33.68 -52.37
CA SER A 681 -27.94 -32.38 -52.66
C SER A 681 -26.92 -31.98 -51.57
N VAL A 682 -27.16 -32.32 -50.31
CA VAL A 682 -26.19 -32.12 -49.22
C VAL A 682 -25.02 -33.11 -49.34
N SER A 683 -25.31 -34.38 -49.60
CA SER A 683 -24.32 -35.44 -49.79
C SER A 683 -23.36 -35.12 -50.95
N ASP A 684 -23.86 -34.62 -52.07
CA ASP A 684 -23.06 -34.26 -53.24
C ASP A 684 -22.11 -33.06 -52.98
N LEU A 685 -22.30 -32.31 -51.88
CA LEU A 685 -21.41 -31.21 -51.49
C LEU A 685 -20.20 -31.66 -50.66
N THR A 686 -20.19 -32.89 -50.15
CA THR A 686 -19.14 -33.35 -49.23
C THR A 686 -18.68 -34.78 -49.50
N THR A 687 -17.40 -35.03 -49.33
CA THR A 687 -16.85 -36.40 -49.25
C THR A 687 -16.83 -36.94 -47.81
N GLY A 688 -17.25 -36.13 -46.83
CA GLY A 688 -17.43 -36.54 -45.44
C GLY A 688 -18.81 -37.19 -45.20
N SER A 689 -19.09 -37.57 -43.95
CA SER A 689 -20.37 -38.19 -43.60
C SER A 689 -21.52 -37.18 -43.53
N VAL A 690 -22.67 -37.53 -44.08
CA VAL A 690 -23.95 -36.87 -43.80
C VAL A 690 -24.66 -37.63 -42.68
N GLU A 691 -25.25 -36.90 -41.74
CA GLU A 691 -26.07 -37.44 -40.65
C GLU A 691 -27.43 -36.72 -40.69
N GLY A 692 -28.52 -37.47 -40.77
CA GLY A 692 -29.88 -36.93 -40.78
C GLY A 692 -30.92 -37.97 -41.17
N SER A 693 -32.18 -37.65 -40.92
CA SER A 693 -33.32 -38.50 -41.31
C SER A 693 -33.87 -38.07 -42.66
N ILE A 694 -34.46 -39.00 -43.39
CA ILE A 694 -35.11 -38.74 -44.68
C ILE A 694 -36.60 -39.07 -44.54
N LYS A 695 -37.46 -38.25 -45.13
CA LYS A 695 -38.87 -38.58 -45.32
C LYS A 695 -39.27 -38.28 -46.75
N ASP A 696 -39.65 -39.32 -47.47
CA ASP A 696 -40.05 -39.17 -48.86
C ASP A 696 -41.07 -40.22 -49.28
N SER A 697 -41.71 -39.98 -50.42
CA SER A 697 -42.56 -40.97 -51.06
C SER A 697 -41.72 -42.12 -51.63
N ALA A 698 -42.25 -43.34 -51.59
CA ALA A 698 -41.62 -44.50 -52.21
C ALA A 698 -41.37 -44.28 -53.72
N THR A 699 -42.23 -43.51 -54.40
CA THR A 699 -42.06 -43.16 -55.82
C THR A 699 -40.84 -42.25 -56.05
N ALA A 700 -40.64 -41.24 -55.20
CA ALA A 700 -39.50 -40.33 -55.29
C ALA A 700 -38.19 -41.06 -54.93
N LEU A 701 -38.21 -41.91 -53.90
CA LEU A 701 -37.07 -42.76 -53.56
C LEU A 701 -36.70 -43.65 -54.75
N ALA A 702 -37.65 -44.43 -55.28
CA ALA A 702 -37.44 -45.32 -56.42
C ALA A 702 -36.88 -44.57 -57.65
N SER A 703 -37.39 -43.37 -57.92
CA SER A 703 -36.92 -42.54 -59.04
C SER A 703 -35.47 -42.08 -58.84
N THR A 704 -35.08 -41.79 -57.61
CA THR A 704 -33.71 -41.38 -57.27
C THR A 704 -32.74 -42.56 -57.36
N LEU A 705 -33.12 -43.71 -56.81
CA LEU A 705 -32.28 -44.91 -56.78
C LEU A 705 -31.99 -45.47 -58.18
N LYS A 706 -32.94 -45.41 -59.11
CA LYS A 706 -32.73 -45.81 -60.52
C LYS A 706 -31.57 -45.12 -61.22
N ASN A 707 -31.15 -43.96 -60.72
CA ASN A 707 -30.04 -43.19 -61.28
C ASN A 707 -28.70 -43.48 -60.58
N LEU A 708 -28.65 -44.42 -59.64
CA LEU A 708 -27.49 -44.78 -58.83
C LEU A 708 -27.11 -46.25 -59.06
N ASN A 709 -25.82 -46.54 -58.96
CA ASN A 709 -25.35 -47.93 -58.88
C ASN A 709 -25.41 -48.45 -57.42
N PRO A 710 -25.27 -49.77 -57.17
CA PRO A 710 -25.37 -50.34 -55.83
C PRO A 710 -24.47 -49.67 -54.78
N SER A 711 -23.22 -49.36 -55.12
CA SER A 711 -22.28 -48.69 -54.21
C SER A 711 -22.68 -47.24 -53.92
N GLN A 712 -23.26 -46.54 -54.89
CA GLN A 712 -23.77 -45.19 -54.71
C GLN A 712 -25.06 -45.18 -53.89
N THR A 713 -25.94 -46.18 -54.06
CA THR A 713 -27.15 -46.36 -53.26
C THR A 713 -26.80 -46.62 -51.80
N ASP A 714 -25.90 -47.57 -51.53
CA ASP A 714 -25.42 -47.88 -50.18
C ASP A 714 -24.72 -46.66 -49.55
N SER A 715 -23.89 -45.95 -50.32
CA SER A 715 -23.24 -44.72 -49.83
C SER A 715 -24.22 -43.58 -49.56
N LEU A 716 -25.29 -43.41 -50.34
CA LEU A 716 -26.25 -42.32 -50.12
C LEU A 716 -27.18 -42.61 -48.96
N LEU A 717 -27.86 -43.76 -49.00
CA LEU A 717 -28.85 -44.13 -48.00
C LEU A 717 -28.21 -44.57 -46.69
N GLY A 718 -27.01 -45.18 -46.75
CA GLY A 718 -26.30 -45.63 -45.56
C GLY A 718 -25.76 -44.52 -44.67
N GLN A 719 -25.80 -43.28 -45.15
CA GLN A 719 -25.54 -42.08 -44.35
C GLN A 719 -26.77 -41.62 -43.54
N ALA A 720 -27.98 -42.01 -43.93
CA ALA A 720 -29.19 -41.62 -43.21
C ALA A 720 -29.33 -42.41 -41.90
N THR A 721 -29.78 -41.73 -40.85
CA THR A 721 -30.07 -42.34 -39.54
C THR A 721 -31.41 -43.08 -39.54
N ASN A 722 -32.38 -42.54 -40.25
CA ASN A 722 -33.71 -43.11 -40.42
C ASN A 722 -34.28 -42.69 -41.79
N ILE A 723 -35.00 -43.59 -42.46
CA ILE A 723 -35.67 -43.31 -43.73
C ILE A 723 -37.13 -43.68 -43.61
N GLN A 724 -37.99 -42.67 -43.66
CA GLN A 724 -39.45 -42.80 -43.66
C GLN A 724 -39.99 -42.80 -45.08
N LEU A 725 -40.63 -43.89 -45.48
CA LEU A 725 -41.24 -44.07 -46.79
C LEU A 725 -42.75 -43.91 -46.72
N THR A 726 -43.31 -42.99 -47.49
CA THR A 726 -44.76 -42.79 -47.60
C THR A 726 -45.30 -43.23 -48.96
N GLY A 727 -46.61 -43.49 -49.06
CA GLY A 727 -47.29 -43.69 -50.35
C GLY A 727 -46.82 -44.92 -51.14
N TYR A 728 -46.33 -45.95 -50.46
CA TYR A 728 -46.02 -47.22 -51.10
C TYR A 728 -47.32 -47.95 -51.47
N SER A 729 -47.48 -48.23 -52.76
CA SER A 729 -48.68 -48.86 -53.34
C SER A 729 -48.40 -50.26 -53.92
N GLY A 730 -47.17 -50.75 -53.73
CA GLY A 730 -46.70 -52.01 -54.31
C GLY A 730 -46.27 -51.94 -55.78
N THR A 731 -46.45 -50.79 -56.46
CA THR A 731 -46.02 -50.61 -57.86
C THR A 731 -44.64 -49.97 -58.01
N GLN A 732 -44.11 -49.41 -56.91
CA GLN A 732 -42.80 -48.79 -56.87
C GLN A 732 -41.71 -49.86 -56.90
N ASP A 733 -40.65 -49.61 -57.68
CA ASP A 733 -39.48 -50.48 -57.76
C ASP A 733 -38.45 -50.05 -56.71
N LEU A 734 -38.38 -50.82 -55.63
CA LEU A 734 -37.43 -50.62 -54.54
C LEU A 734 -36.40 -51.75 -54.47
N THR A 735 -36.15 -52.44 -55.60
CA THR A 735 -35.23 -53.58 -55.65
C THR A 735 -33.80 -53.23 -55.21
N ASP A 736 -33.38 -51.97 -55.36
CA ASP A 736 -32.04 -51.50 -54.96
C ASP A 736 -31.87 -51.36 -53.44
N LEU A 737 -32.94 -51.40 -52.63
CA LEU A 737 -32.83 -51.39 -51.17
C LEU A 737 -32.06 -52.59 -50.62
N LYS A 738 -32.08 -53.73 -51.34
CA LYS A 738 -31.35 -54.93 -50.95
C LYS A 738 -29.84 -54.70 -50.86
N ASP A 739 -29.31 -53.74 -51.63
CA ASP A 739 -27.88 -53.47 -51.77
C ASP A 739 -27.32 -52.66 -50.58
N ILE A 740 -28.19 -52.24 -49.66
CA ILE A 740 -27.81 -51.48 -48.47
C ILE A 740 -27.23 -52.43 -47.42
N THR A 741 -26.00 -52.15 -46.99
CA THR A 741 -25.25 -52.94 -46.02
C THR A 741 -25.09 -52.25 -44.67
N SER A 742 -25.38 -50.95 -44.60
CA SER A 742 -25.38 -50.14 -43.38
C SER A 742 -26.58 -50.40 -42.46
N GLY A 743 -26.44 -50.07 -41.17
CA GLY A 743 -27.51 -50.20 -40.16
C GLY A 743 -28.56 -49.08 -40.18
N THR A 744 -28.91 -48.55 -41.35
CA THR A 744 -29.93 -47.50 -41.50
C THR A 744 -31.31 -48.06 -41.17
N ASN A 745 -32.05 -47.35 -40.33
CA ASN A 745 -33.43 -47.74 -40.01
C ASN A 745 -34.36 -47.34 -41.16
N PHE A 746 -35.20 -48.26 -41.60
CA PHE A 746 -36.25 -48.02 -42.57
C PHE A 746 -37.63 -48.18 -41.95
N GLU A 747 -38.43 -47.13 -42.07
CA GLU A 747 -39.81 -47.05 -41.61
C GLU A 747 -40.74 -46.93 -42.80
N LEU A 748 -41.69 -47.86 -42.94
CA LEU A 748 -42.70 -47.84 -43.99
C LEU A 748 -44.02 -47.30 -43.43
N LEU A 749 -44.44 -46.12 -43.88
CA LEU A 749 -45.68 -45.47 -43.49
C LEU A 749 -46.77 -45.78 -44.52
N ILE A 750 -47.86 -46.40 -44.06
CA ILE A 750 -48.97 -46.88 -44.89
C ILE A 750 -50.26 -46.17 -44.48
N ASP A 751 -50.89 -45.46 -45.41
CA ASP A 751 -52.12 -44.70 -45.20
C ASP A 751 -53.35 -45.29 -45.89
N SER A 752 -53.17 -46.36 -46.66
CA SER A 752 -54.20 -47.01 -47.46
C SER A 752 -53.97 -48.52 -47.49
N SER A 753 -55.05 -49.31 -47.60
CA SER A 753 -54.96 -50.77 -47.63
C SER A 753 -54.06 -51.25 -48.76
N LEU A 754 -53.20 -52.22 -48.46
CA LEU A 754 -52.12 -52.66 -49.34
C LEU A 754 -51.94 -54.17 -49.23
N ASN A 755 -51.78 -54.86 -50.36
CA ASN A 755 -51.35 -56.25 -50.39
C ASN A 755 -49.90 -56.34 -50.85
N ILE A 756 -49.05 -56.95 -50.02
CA ILE A 756 -47.62 -57.16 -50.25
C ILE A 756 -47.40 -58.61 -50.68
N SER A 757 -47.10 -58.78 -51.95
CA SER A 757 -46.65 -60.04 -52.56
C SER A 757 -45.20 -60.38 -52.20
N ASN A 758 -44.79 -61.62 -52.43
CA ASN A 758 -43.40 -62.08 -52.24
C ASN A 758 -42.36 -61.23 -52.98
N ALA A 759 -42.69 -60.80 -54.21
CA ALA A 759 -41.80 -59.94 -55.00
C ALA A 759 -41.65 -58.54 -54.38
N GLN A 760 -42.70 -58.01 -53.76
CA GLN A 760 -42.67 -56.72 -53.07
C GLN A 760 -41.99 -56.84 -51.70
N ALA A 761 -42.20 -57.94 -50.98
CA ALA A 761 -41.49 -58.22 -49.72
C ALA A 761 -39.97 -58.31 -49.92
N ALA A 762 -39.52 -58.91 -51.03
CA ALA A 762 -38.11 -58.92 -51.42
C ALA A 762 -37.51 -57.51 -51.56
N GLN A 763 -38.30 -56.54 -52.03
CA GLN A 763 -37.88 -55.15 -52.16
C GLN A 763 -37.90 -54.41 -50.80
N LEU A 764 -38.75 -54.86 -49.87
CA LEU A 764 -38.94 -54.27 -48.54
C LEU A 764 -38.17 -55.01 -47.44
N ASN A 765 -37.24 -55.89 -47.79
CA ASN A 765 -36.53 -56.75 -46.82
C ASN A 765 -35.65 -55.98 -45.81
N LYS A 766 -35.40 -54.68 -46.05
CA LYS A 766 -34.71 -53.76 -45.12
C LYS A 766 -35.64 -52.98 -44.21
N ILE A 767 -36.96 -53.04 -44.40
CA ILE A 767 -37.92 -52.32 -43.54
C ILE A 767 -37.84 -52.90 -42.13
N ASN A 768 -37.50 -52.05 -41.16
CA ASN A 768 -37.42 -52.42 -39.76
C ASN A 768 -38.75 -52.25 -39.04
N LYS A 769 -39.52 -51.26 -39.48
CA LYS A 769 -40.78 -50.87 -38.85
C LYS A 769 -41.83 -50.52 -39.88
N ILE A 770 -43.03 -51.07 -39.70
CA ILE A 770 -44.21 -50.65 -40.46
C ILE A 770 -45.09 -49.79 -39.55
N ILE A 771 -45.52 -48.64 -40.05
CA ILE A 771 -46.40 -47.70 -39.33
C ILE A 771 -47.66 -47.50 -40.16
N ILE A 772 -48.80 -47.95 -39.65
CA ILE A 772 -50.11 -47.77 -40.28
C ILE A 772 -50.73 -46.48 -39.79
N THR A 773 -50.75 -45.47 -40.65
CA THR A 773 -51.19 -44.12 -40.30
C THR A 773 -52.64 -43.83 -40.69
N GLY A 774 -53.21 -44.58 -41.63
CA GLY A 774 -54.60 -44.39 -42.09
C GLY A 774 -55.62 -45.16 -41.26
N ASP A 775 -56.84 -44.63 -41.15
CA ASP A 775 -57.97 -45.31 -40.52
C ASP A 775 -58.52 -46.42 -41.44
N ASN A 776 -58.93 -47.56 -40.87
CA ASN A 776 -59.49 -48.72 -41.59
C ASN A 776 -58.55 -49.30 -42.66
N VAL A 777 -57.25 -49.23 -42.43
CA VAL A 777 -56.22 -49.76 -43.34
C VAL A 777 -55.96 -51.22 -43.04
N ASN A 778 -56.06 -52.05 -44.08
CA ASN A 778 -55.75 -53.47 -44.02
C ASN A 778 -54.49 -53.75 -44.84
N ILE A 779 -53.46 -54.30 -44.20
CA ILE A 779 -52.25 -54.77 -44.87
C ILE A 779 -52.36 -56.28 -45.07
N GLY A 780 -52.39 -56.74 -46.32
CA GLY A 780 -52.18 -58.14 -46.67
C GLY A 780 -50.70 -58.41 -46.93
N MET A 781 -50.19 -59.55 -46.47
CA MET A 781 -48.81 -60.01 -46.68
C MET A 781 -48.85 -61.50 -47.01
N SER A 782 -48.04 -61.94 -47.97
CA SER A 782 -47.94 -63.38 -48.26
C SER A 782 -47.15 -64.10 -47.17
N GLY A 783 -47.58 -65.30 -46.77
CA GLY A 783 -46.90 -66.12 -45.76
C GLY A 783 -45.45 -66.43 -46.10
N ASP A 784 -45.18 -66.73 -47.38
CA ASP A 784 -43.84 -66.91 -47.96
C ASP A 784 -42.89 -65.72 -47.70
N SER A 785 -43.44 -64.51 -47.49
CA SER A 785 -42.65 -63.30 -47.18
C SER A 785 -42.07 -63.33 -45.76
N PHE A 786 -42.33 -64.37 -44.99
CA PHE A 786 -41.80 -64.62 -43.66
C PHE A 786 -41.06 -65.96 -43.56
N ASP A 787 -40.75 -66.62 -44.68
CA ASP A 787 -39.97 -67.85 -44.67
C ASP A 787 -38.46 -67.54 -44.65
N PRO A 788 -37.72 -67.84 -43.56
CA PRO A 788 -36.29 -67.55 -43.46
C PRO A 788 -35.44 -68.37 -44.45
N SER A 789 -35.95 -69.50 -44.95
CA SER A 789 -35.29 -70.28 -46.01
C SER A 789 -35.29 -69.55 -47.36
N LYS A 790 -36.15 -68.54 -47.51
CA LYS A 790 -36.25 -67.64 -48.66
C LYS A 790 -35.52 -66.33 -48.38
N ALA A 791 -34.23 -66.41 -48.05
CA ALA A 791 -33.42 -65.28 -47.60
C ALA A 791 -33.52 -64.02 -48.49
N SER A 792 -33.73 -64.17 -49.81
CA SER A 792 -33.88 -63.06 -50.76
C SER A 792 -35.28 -62.44 -50.86
N SER A 793 -36.31 -63.01 -50.22
CA SER A 793 -37.72 -62.58 -50.36
C SER A 793 -38.51 -62.52 -49.06
N HIS A 794 -37.83 -62.44 -47.91
CA HIS A 794 -38.47 -62.39 -46.59
C HIS A 794 -38.25 -61.06 -45.86
N PHE A 795 -39.16 -60.72 -44.95
CA PHE A 795 -39.10 -59.59 -44.03
C PHE A 795 -38.10 -59.79 -42.88
N GLY A 796 -36.84 -60.11 -43.21
CA GLY A 796 -35.83 -60.45 -42.22
C GLY A 796 -35.44 -59.32 -41.26
N ALA A 797 -35.65 -58.07 -41.66
CA ALA A 797 -35.34 -56.90 -40.83
C ALA A 797 -36.53 -56.37 -40.01
N LEU A 798 -37.76 -56.84 -40.28
CA LEU A 798 -38.98 -56.29 -39.69
C LEU A 798 -39.13 -56.72 -38.23
N THR A 799 -39.06 -55.76 -37.33
CA THR A 799 -39.12 -56.00 -35.89
C THR A 799 -40.31 -55.35 -35.20
N GLU A 800 -40.92 -54.35 -35.82
CA GLU A 800 -42.01 -53.57 -35.23
C GLU A 800 -43.13 -53.27 -36.23
N ILE A 801 -44.37 -53.44 -35.77
CA ILE A 801 -45.55 -53.00 -36.50
C ILE A 801 -46.42 -52.17 -35.57
N GLU A 802 -46.62 -50.91 -35.93
CA GLU A 802 -47.40 -49.95 -35.16
C GLU A 802 -48.55 -49.43 -36.00
N ALA A 803 -49.71 -49.19 -35.39
CA ALA A 803 -50.78 -48.42 -36.00
C ALA A 803 -51.13 -47.20 -35.16
N THR A 804 -51.13 -46.03 -35.80
CA THR A 804 -51.67 -44.80 -35.23
C THR A 804 -53.07 -44.51 -35.76
N GLY A 805 -53.45 -45.09 -36.90
CA GLY A 805 -54.81 -45.05 -37.44
C GLY A 805 -55.75 -46.02 -36.72
N SER A 806 -57.02 -45.67 -36.65
CA SER A 806 -58.03 -46.49 -35.98
C SER A 806 -58.40 -47.71 -36.84
N ASN A 807 -58.68 -48.86 -36.20
CA ASN A 807 -59.18 -50.07 -36.87
C ASN A 807 -58.24 -50.60 -37.98
N ALA A 808 -56.93 -50.53 -37.75
CA ALA A 808 -55.91 -51.04 -38.67
C ALA A 808 -55.67 -52.54 -38.45
N ALA A 809 -55.62 -53.31 -39.54
CA ALA A 809 -55.43 -54.76 -39.48
C ALA A 809 -54.25 -55.22 -40.34
N VAL A 810 -53.59 -56.29 -39.90
CA VAL A 810 -52.57 -57.01 -40.68
C VAL A 810 -53.06 -58.42 -40.94
N ASN A 811 -52.95 -58.88 -42.18
CA ASN A 811 -53.33 -60.21 -42.64
C ASN A 811 -52.10 -60.87 -43.30
N VAL A 812 -51.59 -61.94 -42.72
CA VAL A 812 -50.51 -62.76 -43.28
C VAL A 812 -51.14 -64.05 -43.80
N SER A 813 -51.22 -64.26 -45.10
CA SER A 813 -51.87 -65.44 -45.68
C SER A 813 -50.93 -66.22 -46.57
N ASP A 814 -50.89 -67.54 -46.41
CA ASP A 814 -50.22 -68.43 -47.34
C ASP A 814 -50.81 -68.31 -48.76
N ASN A 815 -49.98 -68.57 -49.77
CA ASN A 815 -50.39 -68.61 -51.15
C ASN A 815 -51.33 -69.80 -51.40
N PRO A 816 -52.43 -69.60 -52.13
CA PRO A 816 -53.38 -70.68 -52.40
C PRO A 816 -52.72 -71.77 -53.28
N GLY A 817 -52.59 -73.01 -52.79
CA GLY A 817 -52.01 -74.10 -53.58
C GLY A 817 -51.94 -75.49 -52.96
N ASN A 818 -52.29 -75.66 -51.69
CA ASN A 818 -52.12 -76.89 -50.90
C ASN A 818 -50.64 -77.29 -50.77
N VAL A 819 -49.72 -76.32 -50.78
CA VAL A 819 -48.28 -76.57 -50.74
C VAL A 819 -47.73 -76.42 -49.31
N GLY A 820 -48.40 -75.61 -48.48
CA GLY A 820 -47.98 -75.27 -47.12
C GLY A 820 -46.76 -74.35 -47.10
N SER A 821 -46.69 -73.49 -46.09
CA SER A 821 -45.59 -72.52 -45.93
C SER A 821 -45.02 -72.46 -44.52
N LYS A 822 -43.77 -72.00 -44.44
CA LYS A 822 -43.13 -71.59 -43.18
C LYS A 822 -43.36 -70.09 -42.97
N ILE A 823 -44.21 -69.74 -42.01
CA ILE A 823 -44.51 -68.35 -41.64
C ILE A 823 -43.80 -68.05 -40.33
N ASP A 824 -42.59 -67.49 -40.39
CA ASP A 824 -41.82 -67.09 -39.21
C ASP A 824 -42.02 -65.61 -38.86
N LEU A 825 -42.88 -65.37 -37.87
CA LEU A 825 -43.17 -64.04 -37.32
C LEU A 825 -42.37 -63.77 -36.04
N LYS A 826 -41.41 -64.62 -35.66
CA LYS A 826 -40.61 -64.47 -34.43
C LYS A 826 -39.87 -63.14 -34.37
N GLY A 827 -39.44 -62.62 -35.52
CA GLY A 827 -38.73 -61.34 -35.64
C GLY A 827 -39.53 -60.12 -35.18
N ILE A 828 -40.87 -60.21 -35.19
CA ILE A 828 -41.75 -59.09 -34.82
C ILE A 828 -41.82 -58.97 -33.29
N THR A 829 -40.90 -58.21 -32.71
CA THR A 829 -40.76 -58.04 -31.25
C THR A 829 -41.73 -57.03 -30.63
N SER A 830 -42.39 -56.19 -31.43
CA SER A 830 -43.34 -55.18 -30.95
C SER A 830 -44.52 -55.03 -31.90
N VAL A 831 -45.74 -55.06 -31.35
CA VAL A 831 -46.98 -54.72 -32.04
C VAL A 831 -47.83 -53.79 -31.18
N SER A 832 -48.37 -52.72 -31.77
CA SER A 832 -49.19 -51.75 -31.04
C SER A 832 -50.25 -51.08 -31.94
N GLY A 833 -51.40 -50.71 -31.35
CA GLY A 833 -52.44 -49.92 -32.01
C GLY A 833 -53.31 -50.63 -33.06
N LEU A 834 -52.95 -51.86 -33.45
CA LEU A 834 -53.73 -52.68 -34.39
C LEU A 834 -55.05 -53.17 -33.78
N SER A 835 -56.09 -53.34 -34.61
CA SER A 835 -57.36 -53.98 -34.22
C SER A 835 -57.36 -55.49 -34.41
N SER A 836 -56.63 -56.01 -35.42
CA SER A 836 -56.41 -57.44 -35.62
C SER A 836 -55.07 -57.73 -36.29
N PHE A 837 -54.52 -58.91 -36.00
CA PHE A 837 -53.37 -59.49 -36.68
C PHE A 837 -53.73 -60.93 -37.07
N ASP A 838 -54.18 -61.13 -38.29
CA ASP A 838 -54.70 -62.41 -38.78
C ASP A 838 -53.61 -63.15 -39.56
N VAL A 839 -53.35 -64.41 -39.24
CA VAL A 839 -52.42 -65.30 -39.95
C VAL A 839 -53.23 -66.48 -40.49
N LYS A 840 -53.09 -66.82 -41.77
CA LYS A 840 -53.86 -67.87 -42.42
C LYS A 840 -52.96 -68.84 -43.19
N GLY A 841 -53.00 -70.12 -42.85
CA GLY A 841 -52.44 -71.22 -43.62
C GLY A 841 -53.30 -71.57 -44.84
N ASP A 842 -52.76 -72.44 -45.70
CA ASP A 842 -53.52 -73.10 -46.77
C ASP A 842 -53.83 -74.57 -46.40
N ALA A 843 -54.33 -75.37 -47.35
CA ALA A 843 -54.62 -76.80 -47.12
C ALA A 843 -53.37 -77.72 -47.20
N GLY A 844 -52.17 -77.15 -47.21
CA GLY A 844 -50.89 -77.84 -47.14
C GLY A 844 -50.35 -77.90 -45.70
N SER A 845 -49.11 -78.34 -45.53
CA SER A 845 -48.48 -78.43 -44.20
C SER A 845 -47.87 -77.08 -43.82
N ASN A 846 -48.54 -76.35 -42.94
CA ASN A 846 -48.13 -75.02 -42.50
C ASN A 846 -47.29 -75.09 -41.23
N ILE A 847 -46.21 -74.32 -41.18
CA ILE A 847 -45.43 -74.10 -39.95
C ILE A 847 -45.54 -72.62 -39.61
N ILE A 848 -46.33 -72.29 -38.60
CA ILE A 848 -46.60 -70.90 -38.21
C ILE A 848 -45.94 -70.63 -36.86
N GLN A 849 -44.97 -69.73 -36.84
CA GLN A 849 -44.30 -69.32 -35.60
C GLN A 849 -44.64 -67.87 -35.25
N LEU A 850 -45.34 -67.65 -34.14
CA LEU A 850 -45.64 -66.33 -33.61
C LEU A 850 -44.55 -65.84 -32.65
N SER A 851 -44.29 -64.53 -32.64
CA SER A 851 -43.46 -63.90 -31.61
C SER A 851 -44.19 -63.80 -30.27
N SER A 852 -43.44 -63.58 -29.19
CA SER A 852 -44.03 -63.31 -27.88
C SER A 852 -44.88 -62.04 -27.85
N ALA A 853 -44.58 -61.05 -28.70
CA ALA A 853 -45.42 -59.86 -28.83
C ALA A 853 -46.80 -60.20 -29.40
N LEU A 854 -46.85 -61.01 -30.45
CA LEU A 854 -48.10 -61.43 -31.10
C LEU A 854 -48.89 -62.41 -30.22
N THR A 855 -48.23 -63.40 -29.62
CA THR A 855 -48.88 -64.46 -28.82
C THR A 855 -49.76 -63.90 -27.69
N HIS A 856 -49.27 -62.85 -27.01
CA HIS A 856 -49.92 -62.24 -25.83
C HIS A 856 -50.72 -60.98 -26.17
N SER A 857 -50.76 -60.59 -27.45
CA SER A 857 -51.30 -59.29 -27.87
C SER A 857 -52.82 -59.16 -27.70
N GLY A 858 -53.54 -60.29 -27.74
CA GLY A 858 -55.01 -60.30 -27.77
C GLY A 858 -55.64 -59.91 -29.11
N ILE A 859 -54.83 -59.56 -30.11
CA ILE A 859 -55.27 -59.18 -31.46
C ILE A 859 -54.90 -60.24 -32.50
N ALA A 860 -54.01 -61.18 -32.15
CA ALA A 860 -53.56 -62.21 -33.06
C ALA A 860 -54.63 -63.30 -33.27
N SER A 861 -54.88 -63.66 -34.51
CA SER A 861 -55.71 -64.80 -34.90
C SER A 861 -54.92 -65.67 -35.88
N VAL A 862 -54.90 -66.98 -35.68
CA VAL A 862 -54.25 -67.95 -36.56
C VAL A 862 -55.30 -68.92 -37.08
N ASP A 863 -55.48 -68.94 -38.38
CA ASP A 863 -56.25 -69.94 -39.09
C ASP A 863 -55.26 -70.92 -39.71
N LEU A 864 -55.29 -72.19 -39.30
CA LEU A 864 -54.40 -73.20 -39.89
C LEU A 864 -54.83 -73.65 -41.29
N GLY A 865 -55.97 -73.15 -41.81
CA GLY A 865 -56.43 -73.42 -43.16
C GLY A 865 -57.63 -74.37 -43.18
N SER A 866 -57.39 -75.68 -43.36
CA SER A 866 -58.45 -76.70 -43.40
C SER A 866 -58.14 -77.94 -42.57
N LYS A 867 -59.19 -78.54 -42.00
CA LYS A 867 -59.16 -79.88 -41.37
C LYS A 867 -59.08 -80.99 -42.42
N ASP A 868 -58.09 -80.92 -43.30
CA ASP A 868 -57.90 -81.85 -44.42
C ASP A 868 -57.07 -83.09 -44.05
N GLY A 869 -56.58 -83.14 -42.81
CA GLY A 869 -55.80 -84.25 -42.27
C GLY A 869 -54.31 -84.21 -42.63
N VAL A 870 -53.84 -83.11 -43.25
CA VAL A 870 -52.42 -82.74 -43.30
C VAL A 870 -52.03 -82.20 -41.93
N LYS A 871 -50.75 -82.34 -41.59
CA LYS A 871 -50.22 -81.92 -40.29
C LYS A 871 -49.74 -80.47 -40.38
N ASP A 872 -50.32 -79.60 -39.55
CA ASP A 872 -49.81 -78.25 -39.30
C ASP A 872 -49.01 -78.17 -37.99
N GLU A 873 -48.13 -77.18 -37.90
CA GLU A 873 -47.33 -76.89 -36.71
C GLU A 873 -47.48 -75.42 -36.33
N LEU A 874 -48.08 -75.17 -35.15
CA LEU A 874 -48.21 -73.84 -34.58
C LEU A 874 -47.23 -73.67 -33.43
N ILE A 875 -46.35 -72.69 -33.53
CA ILE A 875 -45.37 -72.35 -32.50
C ILE A 875 -45.72 -71.00 -31.89
N LEU A 876 -45.94 -71.00 -30.59
CA LEU A 876 -46.29 -69.83 -29.79
C LEU A 876 -45.10 -69.49 -28.90
N ASN A 877 -44.34 -68.47 -29.28
CA ASN A 877 -43.27 -67.98 -28.42
C ASN A 877 -43.85 -67.16 -27.28
N SER A 878 -43.25 -67.26 -26.11
CA SER A 878 -43.68 -66.57 -24.90
C SER A 878 -42.48 -66.11 -24.09
N ASP A 879 -42.67 -65.00 -23.39
CA ASP A 879 -41.65 -64.36 -22.56
C ASP A 879 -42.27 -64.10 -21.18
N ILE A 880 -41.54 -64.45 -20.13
CA ILE A 880 -41.97 -64.21 -18.75
C ILE A 880 -42.22 -62.72 -18.50
N SER A 881 -41.56 -61.82 -19.23
CA SER A 881 -41.79 -60.38 -19.14
C SER A 881 -43.20 -59.96 -19.58
N LYS A 882 -43.95 -60.83 -20.26
CA LYS A 882 -45.34 -60.59 -20.69
C LYS A 882 -46.37 -61.17 -19.71
N PHE A 883 -45.91 -61.86 -18.66
CA PHE A 883 -46.81 -62.42 -17.66
C PHE A 883 -47.25 -61.31 -16.72
N VAL A 884 -48.51 -61.35 -16.32
CA VAL A 884 -49.12 -60.32 -15.49
C VAL A 884 -49.60 -60.91 -14.19
N ASN A 885 -49.51 -60.11 -13.13
CA ASN A 885 -50.03 -60.46 -11.81
C ASN A 885 -51.50 -60.06 -11.61
N SER A 886 -52.05 -59.19 -12.45
CA SER A 886 -53.46 -58.78 -12.39
C SER A 886 -53.83 -58.11 -13.72
N GLY A 887 -55.13 -58.00 -14.01
CA GLY A 887 -55.62 -57.34 -15.24
C GLY A 887 -56.04 -58.30 -16.35
N SER A 888 -56.38 -57.74 -17.51
CA SER A 888 -56.88 -58.47 -18.69
C SER A 888 -55.74 -59.22 -19.39
N LEU A 889 -56.07 -60.40 -19.90
CA LEU A 889 -55.19 -61.30 -20.64
C LEU A 889 -55.56 -61.29 -22.13
N GLY A 890 -54.57 -61.17 -23.01
CA GLY A 890 -54.74 -61.21 -24.46
C GLY A 890 -54.41 -62.59 -25.03
N TYR A 891 -55.31 -63.17 -25.82
CA TYR A 891 -55.12 -64.49 -26.44
C TYR A 891 -54.80 -64.38 -27.92
N THR A 892 -53.98 -65.30 -28.41
CA THR A 892 -54.03 -65.69 -29.82
C THR A 892 -55.24 -66.59 -30.04
N THR A 893 -56.16 -66.20 -30.91
CA THR A 893 -57.25 -67.11 -31.33
C THR A 893 -56.71 -68.06 -32.38
N VAL A 894 -56.98 -69.35 -32.29
CA VAL A 894 -56.57 -70.34 -33.28
C VAL A 894 -57.81 -71.06 -33.79
N THR A 895 -58.02 -71.08 -35.10
CA THR A 895 -59.12 -71.79 -35.76
C THR A 895 -58.59 -72.91 -36.64
N ASN A 896 -59.44 -73.87 -36.96
CA ASN A 896 -59.12 -75.03 -37.80
C ASN A 896 -58.01 -75.96 -37.27
N PHE A 897 -57.73 -75.93 -35.97
CA PHE A 897 -56.81 -76.87 -35.33
C PHE A 897 -57.37 -78.30 -35.33
N ASP A 898 -56.75 -79.21 -36.08
CA ASP A 898 -56.98 -80.65 -36.02
C ASP A 898 -56.08 -81.29 -34.96
N VAL A 899 -56.62 -81.37 -33.76
CA VAL A 899 -56.12 -82.09 -32.59
C VAL A 899 -55.49 -83.48 -32.83
N VAL A 900 -55.81 -84.20 -33.92
CA VAL A 900 -55.24 -85.52 -34.23
C VAL A 900 -53.94 -85.41 -35.04
N LYS A 901 -53.77 -84.33 -35.80
CA LYS A 901 -52.72 -84.19 -36.81
C LYS A 901 -51.82 -83.00 -36.58
N ASP A 902 -52.40 -81.89 -36.15
CA ASP A 902 -51.71 -80.66 -35.91
C ASP A 902 -51.01 -80.70 -34.57
N ASP A 903 -49.84 -80.10 -34.54
CA ASP A 903 -49.11 -79.88 -33.32
C ASP A 903 -49.14 -78.41 -32.95
N VAL A 904 -49.32 -78.11 -31.67
CA VAL A 904 -49.01 -76.80 -31.11
C VAL A 904 -47.84 -76.92 -30.16
N GLY A 905 -46.89 -76.00 -30.24
CA GLY A 905 -45.73 -75.90 -29.35
C GLY A 905 -45.70 -74.53 -28.67
N VAL A 906 -45.43 -74.51 -27.36
CA VAL A 906 -45.23 -73.26 -26.60
C VAL A 906 -43.77 -73.17 -26.17
N PHE A 907 -43.11 -72.08 -26.53
CA PHE A 907 -41.69 -71.86 -26.28
C PHE A 907 -41.49 -70.69 -25.33
N TYR A 908 -40.65 -70.84 -24.31
CA TYR A 908 -40.38 -69.79 -23.32
C TYR A 908 -38.93 -69.32 -23.38
N GLY A 909 -38.69 -68.06 -23.75
CA GLY A 909 -37.33 -67.52 -23.88
C GLY A 909 -36.48 -68.28 -24.91
N SER A 910 -35.18 -68.43 -24.65
CA SER A 910 -34.24 -69.21 -25.49
C SER A 910 -34.19 -70.70 -25.17
N GLU A 911 -34.98 -71.17 -24.20
CA GLU A 911 -34.92 -72.53 -23.69
C GLU A 911 -36.21 -73.29 -24.03
N ASN A 912 -36.04 -74.49 -24.57
CA ASN A 912 -37.14 -75.39 -24.86
C ASN A 912 -37.92 -75.69 -23.58
N ALA A 913 -39.23 -75.50 -23.60
CA ALA A 913 -40.12 -76.01 -22.55
C ALA A 913 -40.15 -77.55 -22.51
N ILE A 914 -39.55 -78.22 -23.51
CA ILE A 914 -39.51 -79.68 -23.63
C ILE A 914 -38.31 -80.26 -22.86
N SER A 915 -38.35 -80.16 -21.53
CA SER A 915 -37.54 -80.98 -20.62
C SER A 915 -38.49 -81.88 -19.83
N ASN A 916 -38.55 -83.18 -20.20
CA ASN A 916 -39.27 -84.29 -19.56
C ASN A 916 -40.34 -83.89 -18.51
N GLY A 917 -41.36 -83.15 -18.96
CA GLY A 917 -42.47 -82.71 -18.13
C GLY A 917 -43.29 -83.91 -17.68
N ILE A 918 -43.68 -83.92 -16.41
CA ILE A 918 -44.53 -84.97 -15.85
C ILE A 918 -45.99 -84.60 -16.15
N TYR A 919 -46.67 -85.45 -16.93
CA TYR A 919 -48.06 -85.30 -17.32
C TYR A 919 -48.98 -85.67 -16.14
N SER A 920 -49.91 -84.79 -15.78
CA SER A 920 -50.97 -85.10 -14.82
C SER A 920 -52.35 -84.89 -15.45
N THR A 921 -53.07 -85.99 -15.67
CA THR A 921 -54.53 -86.00 -15.82
C THR A 921 -55.12 -86.24 -14.42
N ARG A 922 -56.10 -85.44 -13.98
CA ARG A 922 -56.57 -85.46 -12.58
C ARG A 922 -57.33 -86.75 -12.21
N TYR A 923 -56.62 -87.82 -11.82
CA TYR A 923 -57.13 -88.92 -10.98
C TYR A 923 -55.98 -89.66 -10.26
N SER A 924 -55.41 -89.10 -9.18
CA SER A 924 -54.86 -89.80 -7.98
C SER A 924 -53.85 -88.93 -7.18
N ASN A 925 -53.87 -89.08 -5.85
CA ASN A 925 -53.33 -88.10 -4.88
C ASN A 925 -51.82 -88.21 -4.56
N SER A 926 -50.95 -88.60 -5.50
CA SER A 926 -49.49 -88.47 -5.32
C SER A 926 -48.73 -88.68 -6.63
N PHE A 927 -48.15 -87.60 -7.15
CA PHE A 927 -47.15 -87.61 -8.23
C PHE A 927 -46.03 -86.64 -7.87
N ALA A 928 -44.77 -87.08 -8.00
CA ALA A 928 -43.61 -86.21 -7.81
C ALA A 928 -43.42 -85.33 -9.05
N ILE A 929 -43.14 -84.04 -8.87
CA ILE A 929 -42.94 -83.05 -9.95
C ILE A 929 -41.43 -82.77 -10.12
N ASN A 930 -40.95 -82.61 -11.36
CA ASN A 930 -39.59 -82.13 -11.65
C ASN A 930 -39.51 -80.60 -11.51
N GLN A 931 -38.36 -80.05 -11.10
CA GLN A 931 -38.23 -78.63 -10.72
C GLN A 931 -38.53 -77.61 -11.84
N ASP A 932 -38.50 -78.00 -13.12
CA ASP A 932 -38.46 -77.01 -14.22
C ASP A 932 -39.81 -76.68 -14.88
N LEU A 933 -40.77 -77.63 -14.97
CA LEU A 933 -42.07 -77.44 -15.63
C LEU A 933 -43.12 -78.50 -15.22
N LEU A 934 -44.34 -78.04 -14.92
CA LEU A 934 -45.53 -78.86 -14.71
C LEU A 934 -46.56 -78.63 -15.82
N MET A 935 -47.10 -79.71 -16.39
CA MET A 935 -48.16 -79.64 -17.40
C MET A 935 -49.46 -80.18 -16.85
N ILE A 936 -50.51 -79.37 -16.89
CA ILE A 936 -51.80 -79.66 -16.29
C ILE A 936 -52.86 -79.69 -17.37
N GLU A 937 -53.53 -80.83 -17.48
CA GLU A 937 -54.76 -80.96 -18.23
C GLU A 937 -55.94 -80.91 -17.26
N GLU A 938 -56.82 -79.93 -17.44
CA GLU A 938 -58.09 -79.91 -16.72
C GLU A 938 -59.25 -80.20 -17.69
N GLU A 939 -59.83 -81.40 -17.53
CA GLU A 939 -60.97 -81.90 -18.30
C GLU A 939 -62.33 -81.48 -17.69
N ARG A 940 -62.35 -80.48 -16.79
CA ARG A 940 -63.61 -80.00 -16.20
C ARG A 940 -64.33 -79.10 -17.18
N VAL A 941 -65.36 -79.66 -17.81
CA VAL A 941 -66.40 -78.96 -18.56
C VAL A 941 -67.08 -77.92 -17.65
N GLU A 942 -66.65 -76.66 -17.71
CA GLU A 942 -67.47 -75.56 -17.25
C GLU A 942 -68.47 -75.21 -18.36
N THR A 943 -69.76 -75.37 -18.07
CA THR A 943 -70.84 -74.94 -18.97
C THR A 943 -70.68 -73.45 -19.24
N LEU A 944 -70.41 -73.05 -20.49
CA LEU A 944 -70.54 -71.64 -20.89
C LEU A 944 -72.02 -71.23 -20.78
N SER A 945 -72.40 -70.67 -19.64
CA SER A 945 -73.64 -69.92 -19.49
C SER A 945 -73.63 -68.77 -20.50
N THR A 946 -74.74 -68.60 -21.22
CA THR A 946 -74.92 -67.66 -22.35
C THR A 946 -74.74 -66.17 -22.01
N ASN A 947 -74.25 -65.82 -20.81
CA ASN A 947 -73.97 -64.45 -20.37
C ASN A 947 -72.66 -64.25 -19.59
N THR A 948 -71.69 -65.16 -19.69
CA THR A 948 -70.30 -64.88 -19.28
C THR A 948 -69.34 -65.15 -20.44
N SER A 949 -69.37 -64.27 -21.45
CA SER A 949 -68.16 -64.01 -22.24
C SER A 949 -67.04 -63.70 -21.25
N ASN A 950 -65.86 -64.29 -21.39
CA ASN A 950 -64.66 -64.02 -20.59
C ASN A 950 -64.45 -64.87 -19.32
N ALA A 951 -64.76 -66.16 -19.34
CA ALA A 951 -64.51 -67.04 -18.19
C ALA A 951 -63.03 -67.00 -17.73
N TYR A 952 -62.06 -66.75 -18.61
CA TYR A 952 -60.63 -66.79 -18.28
C TYR A 952 -59.80 -65.57 -18.64
N ASN A 953 -60.40 -64.47 -19.10
CA ASN A 953 -59.66 -63.33 -19.64
C ASN A 953 -58.97 -62.43 -18.60
N THR A 954 -58.97 -62.78 -17.32
CA THR A 954 -58.26 -62.02 -16.29
C THR A 954 -57.27 -62.91 -15.57
N ALA A 955 -56.13 -62.33 -15.23
CA ALA A 955 -55.06 -63.01 -14.51
C ALA A 955 -55.57 -63.64 -13.20
N ASP A 956 -56.41 -62.92 -12.45
CA ASP A 956 -56.93 -63.38 -11.15
C ASP A 956 -57.74 -64.69 -11.25
N LYS A 957 -58.53 -64.87 -12.32
CA LYS A 957 -59.32 -66.08 -12.52
C LYS A 957 -58.43 -67.27 -12.86
N VAL A 958 -57.47 -67.07 -13.77
CA VAL A 958 -56.50 -68.09 -14.15
C VAL A 958 -55.65 -68.51 -12.95
N LYS A 959 -55.17 -67.55 -12.13
CA LYS A 959 -54.46 -67.83 -10.88
C LYS A 959 -55.28 -68.69 -9.92
N SER A 960 -56.54 -68.34 -9.70
CA SER A 960 -57.42 -69.11 -8.82
C SER A 960 -57.58 -70.55 -9.31
N LYS A 961 -57.64 -70.75 -10.62
CA LYS A 961 -57.74 -72.09 -11.21
C LYS A 961 -56.45 -72.87 -11.02
N ILE A 962 -55.31 -72.29 -11.38
CA ILE A 962 -53.98 -72.89 -11.24
C ILE A 962 -53.70 -73.25 -9.77
N ALA A 963 -54.00 -72.36 -8.83
CA ALA A 963 -53.87 -72.62 -7.40
C ALA A 963 -54.73 -73.83 -6.95
N GLY A 964 -55.97 -73.92 -7.43
CA GLY A 964 -56.87 -75.04 -7.14
C GLY A 964 -56.45 -76.37 -7.75
N VAL A 965 -55.78 -76.36 -8.92
CA VAL A 965 -55.28 -77.61 -9.53
C VAL A 965 -54.03 -78.11 -8.82
N ILE A 966 -53.13 -77.20 -8.44
CA ILE A 966 -51.81 -77.55 -7.89
C ILE A 966 -51.85 -77.84 -6.39
N SER A 967 -52.81 -77.30 -5.64
CA SER A 967 -52.92 -77.52 -4.18
C SER A 967 -53.02 -79.00 -3.76
N GLY A 968 -53.29 -79.91 -4.71
CA GLY A 968 -53.30 -81.36 -4.50
C GLY A 968 -51.99 -82.10 -4.81
N LEU A 969 -50.92 -81.41 -5.24
CA LEU A 969 -49.66 -82.01 -5.68
C LEU A 969 -48.51 -81.78 -4.68
N SER A 970 -47.61 -82.75 -4.53
CA SER A 970 -46.43 -82.66 -3.66
C SER A 970 -45.14 -82.42 -4.46
N GLY A 971 -44.63 -81.18 -4.47
CA GLY A 971 -43.36 -80.87 -5.16
C GLY A 971 -43.01 -79.37 -5.18
N THR A 972 -41.98 -79.01 -5.95
CA THR A 972 -41.62 -77.62 -6.28
C THR A 972 -41.41 -77.56 -7.78
N ALA A 973 -42.15 -76.72 -8.48
CA ALA A 973 -41.99 -76.46 -9.91
C ALA A 973 -41.82 -74.95 -10.09
N ASP A 974 -41.00 -74.52 -11.04
CA ASP A 974 -40.82 -73.10 -11.34
C ASP A 974 -41.91 -72.54 -12.27
N ARG A 975 -42.54 -73.41 -13.06
CA ARG A 975 -43.47 -73.03 -14.14
C ARG A 975 -44.60 -74.04 -14.32
N VAL A 976 -45.75 -73.55 -14.78
CA VAL A 976 -46.95 -74.33 -15.05
C VAL A 976 -47.50 -73.97 -16.43
N LEU A 977 -47.73 -74.97 -17.27
CA LEU A 977 -48.57 -74.85 -18.46
C LEU A 977 -49.90 -75.54 -18.16
N MET A 978 -51.00 -74.83 -18.36
CA MET A 978 -52.34 -75.34 -18.11
C MET A 978 -53.18 -75.26 -19.38
N VAL A 979 -53.78 -76.40 -19.73
CA VAL A 979 -54.81 -76.49 -20.76
C VAL A 979 -56.15 -76.60 -20.07
N GLU A 980 -57.06 -75.70 -20.40
CA GLU A 980 -58.43 -75.70 -19.88
C GLU A 980 -59.44 -75.82 -21.00
N HIS A 981 -60.41 -76.71 -20.81
CA HIS A 981 -61.49 -76.97 -21.76
C HIS A 981 -62.75 -76.24 -21.33
N ALA A 982 -63.31 -75.45 -22.24
CA ALA A 982 -64.61 -74.83 -22.05
C ALA A 982 -65.57 -75.41 -23.08
N TYR A 983 -66.75 -75.85 -22.61
CA TYR A 983 -67.74 -76.49 -23.47
C TYR A 983 -68.98 -75.61 -23.57
N ASN A 984 -69.45 -75.42 -24.80
CA ASN A 984 -70.73 -74.78 -25.05
C ASN A 984 -71.76 -75.84 -25.46
N GLU A 985 -72.67 -76.12 -24.54
CA GLU A 985 -73.76 -77.08 -24.72
C GLU A 985 -74.68 -76.73 -25.91
N ASN A 986 -74.70 -75.47 -26.34
CA ASN A 986 -75.56 -75.00 -27.43
C ASN A 986 -74.96 -75.19 -28.82
N THR A 987 -73.65 -75.41 -28.95
CA THR A 987 -72.98 -75.56 -30.26
C THR A 987 -72.32 -76.92 -30.46
N GLU A 988 -72.28 -77.78 -29.43
CA GLU A 988 -71.51 -79.04 -29.43
C GLU A 988 -69.99 -78.85 -29.70
N LEU A 989 -69.50 -77.62 -29.62
CA LEU A 989 -68.09 -77.28 -29.86
C LEU A 989 -67.36 -77.08 -28.52
N ALA A 990 -66.11 -77.54 -28.46
CA ALA A 990 -65.19 -77.26 -27.36
C ALA A 990 -64.19 -76.17 -27.75
N GLU A 991 -63.89 -75.28 -26.80
CA GLU A 991 -62.78 -74.34 -26.87
C GLU A 991 -61.67 -74.80 -25.91
N GLY A 992 -60.43 -74.81 -26.39
CA GLY A 992 -59.24 -75.07 -25.59
C GLY A 992 -58.52 -73.78 -25.26
N TYR A 993 -58.30 -73.49 -23.98
CA TYR A 993 -57.54 -72.33 -23.54
C TYR A 993 -56.18 -72.77 -22.99
N LEU A 994 -55.13 -72.17 -23.53
CA LEU A 994 -53.75 -72.45 -23.13
C LEU A 994 -53.21 -71.29 -22.29
N PHE A 995 -52.76 -71.63 -21.09
CA PHE A 995 -52.23 -70.69 -20.11
C PHE A 995 -50.84 -71.09 -19.67
N ALA A 996 -50.05 -70.07 -19.36
CA ALA A 996 -48.77 -70.18 -18.72
C ALA A 996 -48.82 -69.50 -17.36
N ALA A 997 -48.10 -70.04 -16.38
CA ALA A 997 -47.87 -69.38 -15.12
C ALA A 997 -46.45 -69.61 -14.62
N SER A 998 -45.87 -68.59 -14.01
CA SER A 998 -44.66 -68.73 -13.20
C SER A 998 -45.06 -68.89 -11.73
N VAL A 999 -44.61 -70.00 -11.14
CA VAL A 999 -44.80 -70.34 -9.73
C VAL A 999 -43.45 -70.46 -9.02
N LYS A 1000 -42.40 -69.91 -9.65
CA LYS A 1000 -41.02 -69.95 -9.18
C LYS A 1000 -40.88 -69.39 -7.77
N GLY A 1001 -40.25 -70.16 -6.90
CA GLY A 1001 -40.04 -69.79 -5.51
C GLY A 1001 -41.25 -69.95 -4.59
N ILE A 1002 -42.39 -70.46 -5.09
CA ILE A 1002 -43.57 -70.77 -4.28
C ILE A 1002 -43.68 -72.29 -4.09
N SER A 1003 -43.78 -72.76 -2.85
CA SER A 1003 -43.97 -74.18 -2.55
C SER A 1003 -45.38 -74.63 -2.95
N THR A 1004 -45.54 -75.79 -3.60
CA THR A 1004 -46.88 -76.27 -4.03
C THR A 1004 -47.82 -76.55 -2.86
N SER A 1005 -47.29 -76.74 -1.65
CA SER A 1005 -48.06 -76.93 -0.42
C SER A 1005 -48.72 -75.65 0.11
N ASP A 1006 -48.22 -74.47 -0.28
CA ASP A 1006 -48.70 -73.17 0.20
C ASP A 1006 -49.41 -72.34 -0.88
N LEU A 1007 -49.49 -72.84 -2.11
CA LEU A 1007 -50.01 -72.13 -3.27
C LEU A 1007 -51.48 -71.72 -3.09
N LYS A 1008 -51.74 -70.42 -2.99
CA LYS A 1008 -53.08 -69.81 -2.87
C LYS A 1008 -53.33 -68.86 -4.02
N ALA A 1009 -54.61 -68.64 -4.33
CA ALA A 1009 -55.02 -67.66 -5.35
C ALA A 1009 -54.51 -66.22 -5.07
N SER A 1010 -54.17 -65.92 -3.81
CA SER A 1010 -53.59 -64.64 -3.36
C SER A 1010 -52.08 -64.50 -3.58
N ASP A 1011 -51.38 -65.58 -3.95
CA ASP A 1011 -49.94 -65.53 -4.13
C ASP A 1011 -49.58 -64.77 -5.42
N SER A 1012 -48.36 -64.21 -5.46
CA SER A 1012 -47.86 -63.49 -6.63
C SER A 1012 -47.43 -64.47 -7.73
N ILE A 1013 -48.41 -65.16 -8.30
CA ILE A 1013 -48.26 -66.04 -9.46
C ILE A 1013 -48.42 -65.18 -10.70
N GLU A 1014 -47.39 -65.01 -11.50
CA GLU A 1014 -47.51 -64.30 -12.78
C GLU A 1014 -48.11 -65.26 -13.81
N VAL A 1015 -49.14 -64.82 -14.54
CA VAL A 1015 -49.82 -65.65 -15.53
C VAL A 1015 -49.87 -64.95 -16.88
N ALA A 1016 -49.87 -65.74 -17.94
CA ALA A 1016 -50.03 -65.31 -19.32
C ALA A 1016 -51.01 -66.23 -20.04
N SER A 1017 -51.91 -65.64 -20.81
CA SER A 1017 -52.67 -66.36 -21.83
C SER A 1017 -51.79 -66.58 -23.06
N ILE A 1018 -51.85 -67.79 -23.61
CA ILE A 1018 -51.05 -68.19 -24.77
C ILE A 1018 -51.93 -68.30 -26.01
N ALA A 1019 -52.95 -69.15 -25.97
CA ALA A 1019 -53.86 -69.32 -27.09
C ALA A 1019 -55.27 -69.72 -26.64
N ARG A 1020 -56.23 -69.45 -27.51
CA ARG A 1020 -57.60 -69.98 -27.48
C ARG A 1020 -57.83 -70.75 -28.78
N LEU A 1021 -57.82 -72.07 -28.70
CA LEU A 1021 -58.13 -73.00 -29.77
C LEU A 1021 -59.67 -73.11 -29.90
N VAL A 1022 -60.19 -72.75 -31.06
CA VAL A 1022 -61.63 -72.70 -31.37
C VAL A 1022 -62.00 -73.86 -32.31
N ASP A 1023 -63.25 -74.32 -32.23
CA ASP A 1023 -63.81 -75.42 -33.04
C ASP A 1023 -63.12 -76.78 -32.85
N THR A 1024 -62.75 -77.11 -31.60
CA THR A 1024 -62.13 -78.39 -31.26
C THR A 1024 -63.19 -79.39 -30.77
N ASN A 1025 -62.96 -80.70 -30.97
CA ASN A 1025 -63.87 -81.75 -30.49
C ASN A 1025 -63.59 -82.08 -29.01
N ILE A 1026 -64.65 -82.32 -28.23
CA ILE A 1026 -64.56 -82.72 -26.83
C ILE A 1026 -63.87 -84.09 -26.73
N GLY A 1027 -62.78 -84.16 -25.96
CA GLY A 1027 -62.04 -85.40 -25.69
C GLY A 1027 -60.81 -85.63 -26.56
N ASP A 1028 -60.57 -84.77 -27.56
CA ASP A 1028 -59.44 -84.91 -28.48
C ASP A 1028 -58.25 -83.97 -28.15
N LEU A 1029 -58.45 -82.91 -27.36
CA LEU A 1029 -57.35 -82.14 -26.80
C LEU A 1029 -56.74 -82.92 -25.63
N SER A 1030 -55.59 -83.53 -25.86
CA SER A 1030 -54.74 -84.01 -24.78
C SER A 1030 -53.44 -83.22 -24.76
N VAL A 1031 -52.82 -83.08 -23.58
CA VAL A 1031 -51.47 -82.49 -23.46
C VAL A 1031 -50.45 -83.28 -24.30
N ARG A 1032 -50.77 -84.51 -24.75
CA ARG A 1032 -49.94 -85.29 -25.67
C ARG A 1032 -49.89 -84.70 -27.09
N ASN A 1033 -50.97 -84.04 -27.53
CA ASN A 1033 -51.08 -83.43 -28.86
C ASN A 1033 -50.61 -81.96 -28.85
N MET A 1034 -50.50 -81.34 -27.66
CA MET A 1034 -50.10 -79.94 -27.48
C MET A 1034 -48.61 -79.73 -27.15
N VAL A 1035 -47.80 -80.80 -27.22
CA VAL A 1035 -46.40 -80.79 -26.75
C VAL A 1035 -45.48 -81.67 -27.62
N ASN A 1036 -45.94 -82.10 -28.79
CA ASN A 1036 -45.22 -83.09 -29.60
C ASN A 1036 -44.43 -82.51 -30.78
N THR A 1037 -43.94 -81.27 -30.66
CA THR A 1037 -43.04 -80.69 -31.65
C THR A 1037 -41.62 -80.61 -31.15
N LYS A 1038 -40.92 -81.75 -31.23
CA LYS A 1038 -39.46 -81.76 -31.16
C LYS A 1038 -38.81 -81.96 -32.53
N ASN A 1039 -39.51 -81.76 -33.66
CA ASN A 1039 -38.95 -82.22 -34.92
C ASN A 1039 -39.49 -81.61 -36.22
N SER A 1040 -39.48 -80.28 -36.36
CA SER A 1040 -39.32 -79.70 -37.71
C SER A 1040 -38.31 -78.55 -37.69
N ASP A 1041 -37.39 -78.60 -38.65
CA ASP A 1041 -36.27 -77.67 -38.79
C ASP A 1041 -36.76 -76.22 -38.97
N LEU A 1042 -36.57 -75.39 -37.95
CA LEU A 1042 -36.65 -73.92 -38.02
C LEU A 1042 -35.29 -73.24 -37.78
N SER A 1043 -34.19 -74.01 -37.81
CA SER A 1043 -32.82 -73.44 -37.81
C SER A 1043 -32.42 -72.93 -39.18
#